data_AF-A0A3N4AAN9-F1
#
_entry.id   AF-A0A3N4AAN9-F1
#
_cell.length_a   1.000
_cell.length_b   1.000
_cell.length_c   1.000
_cell.angle_alpha   90.00
_cell.angle_beta   90.00
_cell.angle_gamma   90.00
#
_symmetry.space_group_name_H-M   'P 1'
#
loop_
_entity.id
_entity.type
_entity.pdbx_description
1 polymer ?
#
loop_
_entity_poly.entity_id
_entity_poly.type
_entity_poly.pdbx_seq_one_letter_code
_entity_poly.pdbx_strand_id
1 'polypeptide(L)'
;MAKIIQFTPRKELTAQENLHNLIKLSKKHLELWADQPDFFWENNRWPLPYHSVRFTNHEHRKLHPSKKPKPHQLMHPAFVEFAKAYLRYRHTIKPHKNPGREMTAFRLLEMVLKNDMSVPDITKINQRHFDHVVAIIRTEKTRQHIADEMLYILRTLSDFFIVTEAVRYWTHPYVRTASYTYANGTYANAEKKAAKLPDQDALLAIASVFSRGHSQRLEDADILVTSITCILLSVPMRISETLKLRVDCLRQGADKDDNVQHHLNYWTPKIKEFIPKAIPTTMAPNAVIAIERLKSISEEGRRLASYMEGNPNKFYRHKNCPDVADDQELTRHQVSAALGFPNLNSCYDFIHRHTGKYSLKGFTLDSLWQLVLAEHRKLNPHFPYQEPINENHKPLKMSESLMCFLRFQFGLRSSVCPVLLVPFNQHYYTMRLKGSALHHQKIMCFFSRHGFESIKLKSHSLRHLLNRLARQSEVSIDTITAWSSRASSHQTLTYLNDSPEEAANKSSVLLGMQQKQNHKQPITDEVAEIHSQGPFHRSRYGLCRRSWRAGPCNRFADCLNCSELLICKGDKLVAEAVTRDREHLIRTYNAAKEAVDSGERAASRWLQVAGPQIGRLSQLVNMLNDSSIPNGSPIELADSTNFSHEQTLLETKSSVAEVRLLDRNELGIEYGDDLLACFDLLWNPDDV
;
A
#
# COMPACT_ATOMS: atom_id res chain seq x y z
N MET A 1 54.09 -3.48 45.90
CA MET A 1 52.81 -3.74 45.21
C MET A 1 52.09 -4.86 45.96
N ALA A 2 51.02 -4.55 46.68
CA ALA A 2 50.25 -5.55 47.39
C ALA A 2 49.53 -6.47 46.38
N LYS A 3 49.73 -7.78 46.50
CA LYS A 3 49.06 -8.78 45.68
C LYS A 3 47.61 -8.88 46.17
N ILE A 4 46.72 -8.08 45.58
CA ILE A 4 45.28 -8.11 45.92
C ILE A 4 44.73 -9.46 45.43
N ILE A 5 44.44 -10.36 46.36
CA ILE A 5 43.73 -11.61 46.08
C ILE A 5 42.24 -11.29 46.17
N GLN A 6 41.60 -11.09 45.02
CA GLN A 6 40.16 -10.83 44.94
C GLN A 6 39.40 -12.15 44.97
N PHE A 7 38.48 -12.31 45.93
CA PHE A 7 37.58 -13.46 45.98
C PHE A 7 36.57 -13.39 44.84
N THR A 8 36.50 -14.44 44.01
CA THR A 8 35.51 -14.57 42.94
C THR A 8 34.56 -15.73 43.28
N PRO A 9 33.24 -15.48 43.39
CA PRO A 9 32.27 -16.54 43.69
C PRO A 9 32.33 -17.68 42.66
N ARG A 10 32.18 -18.93 43.12
CA ARG A 10 32.16 -20.12 42.25
C ARG A 10 31.17 -19.99 41.09
N LYS A 11 30.01 -19.38 41.34
CA LYS A 11 28.98 -19.13 40.32
C LYS A 11 29.50 -18.29 39.15
N GLU A 12 30.32 -17.28 39.40
CA GLU A 12 30.89 -16.43 38.35
C GLU A 12 31.94 -17.19 37.54
N LEU A 13 32.79 -17.99 38.21
CA LEU A 13 33.76 -18.86 37.54
C LEU A 13 33.05 -19.88 36.63
N THR A 14 31.99 -20.53 37.13
CA THR A 14 31.19 -21.49 36.35
C THR A 14 30.52 -20.82 35.14
N ALA A 15 30.00 -19.59 35.28
CA ALA A 15 29.41 -18.86 34.17
C ALA A 15 30.42 -18.54 33.07
N GLN A 16 31.63 -18.11 33.44
CA GLN A 16 32.72 -17.86 32.50
C GLN A 16 33.19 -19.14 31.81
N GLU A 17 33.31 -20.24 32.56
CA GLU A 17 33.67 -21.55 32.02
C GLU A 17 32.61 -22.06 31.03
N ASN A 18 31.33 -21.94 31.35
CA ASN A 18 30.23 -22.31 30.45
C ASN A 18 30.22 -21.47 29.18
N LEU A 19 30.50 -20.17 29.28
CA LEU A 19 30.64 -19.31 28.10
C LEU A 19 31.82 -19.75 27.23
N HIS A 20 32.96 -20.05 27.84
CA HIS A 20 34.12 -20.56 27.13
C HIS A 20 33.82 -21.90 26.42
N ASN A 21 33.10 -22.79 27.10
CA ASN A 21 32.67 -24.07 26.55
C ASN A 21 31.72 -23.90 25.36
N LEU A 22 30.76 -22.96 25.43
CA LEU A 22 29.88 -22.63 24.30
C LEU A 22 30.67 -22.10 23.10
N ILE A 23 31.65 -21.23 23.32
CA ILE A 23 32.52 -20.70 22.27
C ILE A 23 33.34 -21.84 21.65
N LYS A 24 33.94 -22.70 22.48
CA LYS A 24 34.72 -23.86 22.03
C LYS A 24 33.88 -24.84 21.21
N LEU A 25 32.69 -25.19 21.70
CA LEU A 25 31.70 -26.02 20.99
C LEU A 25 31.40 -25.43 19.62
N SER A 26 31.01 -24.16 19.59
CA SER A 26 30.57 -23.48 18.36
C SER A 26 31.71 -23.28 17.36
N LYS A 27 32.93 -23.03 17.83
CA LYS A 27 34.09 -22.81 16.97
C LYS A 27 34.65 -24.11 16.40
N LYS A 28 34.80 -25.14 17.24
CA LYS A 28 35.56 -26.37 16.90
C LYS A 28 34.71 -27.56 16.51
N HIS A 29 33.48 -27.67 17.01
CA HIS A 29 32.68 -28.90 16.89
C HIS A 29 31.47 -28.76 15.98
N LEU A 30 30.98 -27.54 15.75
CA LEU A 30 29.87 -27.31 14.81
C LEU A 30 30.39 -27.17 13.38
N GLU A 31 29.71 -27.83 12.44
CA GLU A 31 30.04 -27.79 11.00
C GLU A 31 29.23 -26.76 10.22
N LEU A 32 28.17 -26.20 10.82
CA LEU A 32 27.28 -25.26 10.14
C LEU A 32 28.08 -24.10 9.50
N TRP A 33 27.85 -23.91 8.19
CA TRP A 33 28.49 -22.94 7.29
C TRP A 33 29.98 -23.14 7.00
N ALA A 34 30.60 -24.22 7.50
CA ALA A 34 32.00 -24.51 7.18
C ALA A 34 32.23 -24.81 5.69
N ASP A 35 31.17 -25.23 5.00
CA ASP A 35 31.09 -25.48 3.56
C ASP A 35 30.95 -24.20 2.71
N GLN A 36 30.64 -23.06 3.33
CA GLN A 36 30.42 -21.81 2.60
C GLN A 36 31.75 -21.17 2.16
N PRO A 37 31.88 -20.78 0.88
CA PRO A 37 33.04 -20.03 0.42
C PRO A 37 33.23 -18.76 1.25
N ASP A 38 34.48 -18.46 1.63
CA ASP A 38 34.87 -17.32 2.47
C ASP A 38 34.37 -17.31 3.93
N PHE A 39 33.83 -18.42 4.43
CA PHE A 39 33.53 -18.57 5.85
C PHE A 39 34.81 -18.87 6.65
N PHE A 40 35.23 -17.91 7.47
CA PHE A 40 36.28 -18.10 8.46
C PHE A 40 35.83 -17.53 9.80
N TRP A 41 36.09 -18.24 10.90
CA TRP A 41 35.66 -17.81 12.24
C TRP A 41 36.13 -16.39 12.56
N GLU A 42 37.38 -16.06 12.23
CA GLU A 42 38.00 -14.75 12.52
C GLU A 42 37.42 -13.59 11.68
N ASN A 43 36.70 -13.89 10.59
CA ASN A 43 36.16 -12.85 9.73
C ASN A 43 35.10 -12.00 10.44
N ASN A 44 35.15 -10.69 10.17
CA ASN A 44 34.17 -9.71 10.63
C ASN A 44 32.87 -9.70 9.80
N ARG A 45 32.84 -10.54 8.76
CA ARG A 45 31.69 -10.76 7.89
C ARG A 45 31.59 -12.25 7.58
N TRP A 46 30.43 -12.83 7.84
CA TRP A 46 30.13 -14.22 7.49
C TRP A 46 29.15 -14.27 6.31
N PRO A 47 29.50 -14.98 5.22
CA PRO A 47 28.55 -15.32 4.17
C PRO A 47 27.62 -16.42 4.67
N LEU A 48 26.31 -16.18 4.62
CA LEU A 48 25.28 -17.18 4.92
C LEU A 48 24.54 -17.51 3.61
N PRO A 49 23.83 -18.65 3.53
CA PRO A 49 23.20 -19.09 2.28
C PRO A 49 22.25 -18.07 1.64
N TYR A 50 21.60 -17.21 2.44
CA TYR A 50 20.62 -16.22 1.96
C TYR A 50 21.03 -14.76 2.21
N HIS A 51 22.00 -14.52 3.11
CA HIS A 51 22.35 -13.20 3.62
C HIS A 51 23.81 -13.12 4.00
N SER A 52 24.32 -11.95 4.38
CA SER A 52 25.62 -11.86 5.05
C SER A 52 25.48 -11.14 6.38
N VAL A 53 26.13 -11.67 7.40
CA VAL A 53 26.19 -11.06 8.74
C VAL A 53 27.49 -10.28 8.86
N ARG A 54 27.41 -9.08 9.44
CA ARG A 54 28.56 -8.23 9.72
C ARG A 54 28.59 -7.87 11.20
N PHE A 55 29.70 -8.16 11.86
CA PHE A 55 29.88 -7.95 13.30
C PHE A 55 30.35 -6.51 13.61
N THR A 56 29.55 -5.53 13.18
CA THR A 56 29.75 -4.11 13.51
C THR A 56 29.01 -3.74 14.79
N ASN A 57 29.49 -2.73 15.51
CA ASN A 57 28.80 -2.18 16.70
C ASN A 57 27.50 -1.41 16.35
N HIS A 58 26.80 -0.93 17.37
CA HIS A 58 25.49 -0.28 17.23
C HIS A 58 25.57 1.04 16.45
N GLU A 59 26.59 1.86 16.71
CA GLU A 59 26.80 3.17 16.09
C GLU A 59 27.03 3.03 14.58
N HIS A 60 27.73 1.96 14.17
CA HIS A 60 28.09 1.70 12.77
C HIS A 60 27.20 0.65 12.09
N ARG A 61 26.04 0.33 12.66
CA ARG A 61 25.10 -0.68 12.10
C ARG A 61 24.61 -0.38 10.68
N LYS A 62 24.64 0.89 10.26
CA LYS A 62 24.22 1.36 8.92
C LYS A 62 25.38 1.51 7.93
N LEU A 63 26.59 1.07 8.28
CA LEU A 63 27.75 1.16 7.40
C LEU A 63 27.46 0.44 6.07
N HIS A 64 27.71 1.11 4.94
CA HIS A 64 27.41 0.55 3.61
C HIS A 64 28.09 -0.83 3.41
N PRO A 65 27.43 -1.84 2.82
CA PRO A 65 27.98 -3.20 2.68
C PRO A 65 29.30 -3.30 1.91
N SER A 66 29.56 -2.39 0.97
CA SER A 66 30.82 -2.36 0.21
C SER A 66 32.02 -1.84 1.01
N LYS A 67 31.80 -1.14 2.13
CA LYS A 67 32.87 -0.58 2.95
C LYS A 67 33.38 -1.61 3.95
N LYS A 68 34.69 -1.86 3.95
CA LYS A 68 35.35 -2.66 4.99
C LYS A 68 35.30 -1.88 6.33
N PRO A 69 34.76 -2.47 7.42
CA PRO A 69 34.72 -1.79 8.72
C PRO A 69 36.13 -1.57 9.27
N LYS A 70 36.37 -0.41 9.88
CA LYS A 70 37.57 -0.13 10.68
C LYS A 70 37.47 -0.76 12.07
N PRO A 71 38.57 -0.98 12.81
CA PRO A 71 38.55 -1.62 14.13
C PRO A 71 37.56 -1.01 15.13
N HIS A 72 37.49 0.33 15.24
CA HIS A 72 36.55 1.02 16.13
C HIS A 72 35.06 0.88 15.73
N GLN A 73 34.79 0.35 14.54
CA GLN A 73 33.43 0.13 14.00
C GLN A 73 32.96 -1.30 14.22
N LEU A 74 33.84 -2.18 14.68
CA LEU A 74 33.55 -3.57 14.99
C LEU A 74 32.99 -3.70 16.41
N MET A 75 32.34 -4.84 16.65
CA MET A 75 32.02 -5.25 18.01
C MET A 75 33.31 -5.47 18.81
N HIS A 76 33.24 -5.25 20.12
CA HIS A 76 34.37 -5.46 21.02
C HIS A 76 34.87 -6.93 20.94
N PRO A 77 36.19 -7.17 20.88
CA PRO A 77 36.75 -8.53 20.72
C PRO A 77 36.25 -9.55 21.75
N ALA A 78 36.05 -9.14 23.01
CA ALA A 78 35.50 -10.03 24.04
C ALA A 78 34.03 -10.42 23.79
N PHE A 79 33.23 -9.54 23.18
CA PHE A 79 31.80 -9.78 22.96
C PHE A 79 31.51 -10.48 21.63
N VAL A 80 32.31 -10.20 20.60
CA VAL A 80 32.08 -10.76 19.26
C VAL A 80 32.22 -12.28 19.24
N GLU A 81 33.12 -12.86 20.03
CA GLU A 81 33.29 -14.31 20.13
C GLU A 81 32.03 -14.99 20.69
N PHE A 82 31.40 -14.38 21.69
CA PHE A 82 30.09 -14.80 22.20
C PHE A 82 29.01 -14.68 21.11
N ALA A 83 28.90 -13.53 20.44
CA ALA A 83 27.88 -13.30 19.42
C ALA A 83 27.98 -14.32 18.26
N LYS A 84 29.21 -14.60 17.81
CA LYS A 84 29.54 -15.63 16.82
C LYS A 84 29.13 -17.02 17.29
N ALA A 85 29.49 -17.39 18.52
CA ALA A 85 29.17 -18.68 19.10
C ALA A 85 27.67 -18.92 19.20
N TYR A 86 26.94 -17.97 19.79
CA TYR A 86 25.49 -18.08 19.91
C TYR A 86 24.83 -18.19 18.53
N LEU A 87 25.21 -17.34 17.57
CA LEU A 87 24.59 -17.31 16.25
C LEU A 87 24.80 -18.65 15.51
N ARG A 88 26.00 -19.23 15.57
CA ARG A 88 26.28 -20.53 14.96
C ARG A 88 25.55 -21.68 15.68
N TYR A 89 25.55 -21.69 17.02
CA TYR A 89 24.81 -22.68 17.80
C TYR A 89 23.31 -22.64 17.52
N ARG A 90 22.71 -21.44 17.60
CA ARG A 90 21.26 -21.23 17.41
C ARG A 90 20.80 -21.71 16.05
N HIS A 91 21.54 -21.39 14.99
CA HIS A 91 21.18 -21.79 13.63
C HIS A 91 21.47 -23.26 13.35
N THR A 92 22.29 -23.93 14.19
CA THR A 92 22.48 -25.38 14.11
C THR A 92 21.27 -26.11 14.68
N ILE A 93 20.79 -25.68 15.85
CA ILE A 93 19.64 -26.31 16.52
C ILE A 93 18.30 -25.91 15.87
N LYS A 94 18.15 -24.64 15.49
CA LYS A 94 16.92 -24.10 14.92
C LYS A 94 17.24 -23.17 13.73
N PRO A 95 17.50 -23.76 12.54
CA PRO A 95 17.78 -23.00 11.34
C PRO A 95 16.66 -22.02 11.00
N HIS A 96 17.00 -20.76 10.73
CA HIS A 96 16.03 -19.76 10.27
C HIS A 96 16.69 -18.66 9.44
N LYS A 97 15.90 -17.92 8.66
CA LYS A 97 16.44 -17.06 7.58
C LYS A 97 16.75 -15.61 7.99
N ASN A 98 16.57 -15.19 9.25
CA ASN A 98 16.65 -13.76 9.62
C ASN A 98 17.63 -13.46 10.78
N PRO A 99 18.95 -13.64 10.57
CA PRO A 99 19.98 -13.34 11.58
C PRO A 99 20.08 -11.84 11.96
N GLY A 100 19.39 -10.97 11.21
CA GLY A 100 19.44 -9.52 11.41
C GLY A 100 18.83 -9.05 12.73
N ARG A 101 17.87 -9.81 13.28
CA ARG A 101 17.26 -9.51 14.58
C ARG A 101 18.21 -9.84 15.71
N GLU A 102 18.84 -11.02 15.69
CA GLU A 102 19.87 -11.38 16.67
C GLU A 102 21.02 -10.38 16.63
N MET A 103 21.49 -10.00 15.44
CA MET A 103 22.55 -8.99 15.30
C MET A 103 22.14 -7.62 15.83
N THR A 104 20.87 -7.25 15.75
CA THR A 104 20.38 -5.99 16.34
C THR A 104 20.39 -6.08 17.87
N ALA A 105 19.93 -7.20 18.43
CA ALA A 105 19.96 -7.46 19.86
C ALA A 105 21.41 -7.48 20.39
N PHE A 106 22.33 -8.20 19.73
CA PHE A 106 23.74 -8.23 20.12
C PHE A 106 24.39 -6.86 20.15
N ARG A 107 24.15 -6.02 19.13
CA ARG A 107 24.68 -4.64 19.11
C ARG A 107 24.17 -3.81 20.28
N LEU A 108 22.90 -3.96 20.64
CA LEU A 108 22.31 -3.23 21.77
C LEU A 108 22.87 -3.72 23.10
N LEU A 109 22.98 -5.04 23.28
CA LEU A 109 23.57 -5.67 24.47
C LEU A 109 25.04 -5.26 24.66
N GLU A 110 25.84 -5.31 23.59
CA GLU A 110 27.22 -4.87 23.60
C GLU A 110 27.33 -3.40 24.01
N MET A 111 26.52 -2.52 23.41
CA MET A 111 26.55 -1.09 23.68
C MET A 111 26.20 -0.77 25.14
N VAL A 112 25.16 -1.39 25.71
CA VAL A 112 24.80 -1.14 27.12
C VAL A 112 25.84 -1.69 28.09
N LEU A 113 26.48 -2.82 27.77
CA LEU A 113 27.58 -3.36 28.59
C LEU A 113 28.82 -2.46 28.50
N LYS A 114 29.20 -2.00 27.30
CA LYS A 114 30.35 -1.09 27.14
C LYS A 114 30.19 0.23 27.89
N ASN A 115 28.97 0.70 28.08
CA ASN A 115 28.68 1.92 28.84
C ASN A 115 28.82 1.73 30.35
N ASP A 116 28.76 0.48 30.82
CA ASP A 116 28.79 0.12 32.24
C ASP A 116 30.15 -0.48 32.68
N MET A 117 30.89 -1.10 31.76
CA MET A 117 32.17 -1.75 32.02
C MET A 117 33.14 -1.60 30.84
N SER A 118 34.45 -1.60 31.14
CA SER A 118 35.52 -1.46 30.14
C SER A 118 35.57 -2.62 29.15
N VAL A 119 35.32 -3.83 29.63
CA VAL A 119 35.22 -5.06 28.81
C VAL A 119 33.77 -5.55 28.88
N PRO A 120 33.01 -5.53 27.77
CA PRO A 120 31.62 -5.95 27.75
C PRO A 120 31.50 -7.48 27.93
N ASP A 121 31.35 -7.90 29.18
CA ASP A 121 31.22 -9.29 29.58
C ASP A 121 29.73 -9.67 29.72
N ILE A 122 29.27 -10.56 28.85
CA ILE A 122 27.87 -11.01 28.83
C ILE A 122 27.48 -11.76 30.11
N THR A 123 28.42 -12.38 30.83
CA THR A 123 28.13 -13.12 32.08
C THR A 123 27.70 -12.18 33.22
N LYS A 124 28.09 -10.90 33.14
CA LYS A 124 27.79 -9.87 34.14
C LYS A 124 26.50 -9.11 33.86
N ILE A 125 25.76 -9.53 32.84
CA ILE A 125 24.53 -8.85 32.48
C ILE A 125 23.45 -9.02 33.56
N ASN A 126 22.67 -7.97 33.76
CA ASN A 126 21.64 -7.89 34.80
C ASN A 126 20.49 -6.98 34.33
N GLN A 127 19.44 -6.88 35.14
CA GLN A 127 18.20 -6.20 34.78
C GLN A 127 18.39 -4.76 34.29
N ARG A 128 19.32 -3.97 34.88
CA ARG A 128 19.56 -2.57 34.48
C ARG A 128 19.93 -2.44 33.00
N HIS A 129 20.63 -3.44 32.47
CA HIS A 129 21.06 -3.45 31.08
C HIS A 129 19.89 -3.72 30.14
N PHE A 130 19.00 -4.65 30.47
CA PHE A 130 17.81 -4.95 29.67
C PHE A 130 16.83 -3.77 29.67
N ASP A 131 16.65 -3.14 30.82
CA ASP A 131 15.81 -1.95 30.97
C ASP A 131 16.38 -0.78 30.14
N HIS A 132 17.70 -0.62 30.10
CA HIS A 132 18.35 0.36 29.24
C HIS A 132 18.15 0.05 27.75
N VAL A 133 18.28 -1.22 27.32
CA VAL A 133 17.98 -1.59 25.93
C VAL A 133 16.53 -1.24 25.57
N VAL A 134 15.58 -1.56 26.43
CA VAL A 134 14.16 -1.22 26.25
C VAL A 134 13.95 0.29 26.13
N ALA A 135 14.63 1.10 26.95
CA ALA A 135 14.57 2.55 26.85
C ALA A 135 15.05 3.06 25.48
N ILE A 136 16.14 2.50 24.95
CA ILE A 136 16.74 2.89 23.66
C ILE A 136 15.82 2.54 22.49
N ILE A 137 15.22 1.36 22.49
CA ILE A 137 14.39 0.89 21.36
C ILE A 137 12.95 1.45 21.40
N ARG A 138 12.60 2.29 22.37
CA ARG A 138 11.22 2.77 22.59
C ARG A 138 10.56 3.37 21.33
N THR A 139 11.34 4.08 20.51
CA THR A 139 10.91 4.74 19.27
C THR A 139 11.03 3.86 18.03
N GLU A 140 11.66 2.69 18.14
CA GLU A 140 11.85 1.78 17.02
C GLU A 140 10.54 1.08 16.63
N LYS A 141 10.23 1.04 15.33
CA LYS A 141 9.01 0.38 14.82
C LYS A 141 8.96 -1.12 15.14
N THR A 142 10.13 -1.73 15.33
CA THR A 142 10.29 -3.17 15.61
C THR A 142 10.66 -3.47 17.06
N ARG A 143 10.46 -2.51 17.97
CA ARG A 143 10.82 -2.59 19.40
C ARG A 143 10.42 -3.89 20.08
N GLN A 144 9.19 -4.37 19.85
CA GLN A 144 8.74 -5.63 20.44
C GLN A 144 9.58 -6.81 19.95
N HIS A 145 9.78 -6.94 18.62
CA HIS A 145 10.58 -8.01 18.06
C HIS A 145 12.04 -7.99 18.52
N ILE A 146 12.61 -6.80 18.72
CA ILE A 146 13.97 -6.67 19.26
C ILE A 146 14.00 -7.13 20.73
N ALA A 147 13.01 -6.73 21.53
CA ALA A 147 12.91 -7.13 22.93
C ALA A 147 12.65 -8.64 23.09
N ASP A 148 11.77 -9.22 22.27
CA ASP A 148 11.50 -10.67 22.20
C ASP A 148 12.80 -11.43 21.89
N GLU A 149 13.56 -11.00 20.88
CA GLU A 149 14.80 -11.66 20.47
C GLU A 149 15.89 -11.54 21.54
N MET A 150 16.05 -10.35 22.13
CA MET A 150 16.96 -10.14 23.26
C MET A 150 16.63 -11.08 24.42
N LEU A 151 15.35 -11.15 24.81
CA LEU A 151 14.91 -12.01 25.90
C LEU A 151 15.10 -13.50 25.56
N TYR A 152 14.89 -13.88 24.30
CA TYR A 152 15.15 -15.24 23.82
C TYR A 152 16.64 -15.63 23.95
N ILE A 153 17.55 -14.73 23.53
CA ILE A 153 18.99 -14.91 23.69
C ILE A 153 19.35 -15.10 25.16
N LEU A 154 18.89 -14.20 26.02
CA LEU A 154 19.24 -14.22 27.44
C LEU A 154 18.67 -15.44 28.17
N ARG A 155 17.46 -15.90 27.82
CA ARG A 155 16.89 -17.15 28.37
C ARG A 155 17.69 -18.38 27.96
N THR A 156 18.10 -18.44 26.70
CA THR A 156 18.98 -19.51 26.21
C THR A 156 20.31 -19.51 26.96
N LEU A 157 20.89 -18.34 27.25
CA LEU A 157 22.10 -18.25 28.07
C LEU A 157 21.87 -18.64 29.54
N SER A 158 20.67 -18.42 30.07
CA SER A 158 20.29 -18.89 31.40
C SER A 158 20.15 -20.41 31.42
N ASP A 159 19.63 -21.04 30.35
CA ASP A 159 19.62 -22.51 30.20
C ASP A 159 21.05 -23.10 30.21
N PHE A 160 22.05 -22.34 29.76
CA PHE A 160 23.47 -22.73 29.79
C PHE A 160 24.20 -22.31 31.07
N PHE A 161 23.49 -21.75 32.06
CA PHE A 161 24.08 -21.21 33.29
C PHE A 161 25.19 -20.18 33.03
N ILE A 162 25.09 -19.41 31.93
CA ILE A 162 26.02 -18.33 31.56
C ILE A 162 25.56 -16.99 32.14
N VAL A 163 24.24 -16.78 32.23
CA VAL A 163 23.62 -15.60 32.87
C VAL A 163 22.68 -16.03 33.97
N THR A 164 22.35 -15.09 34.86
CA THR A 164 21.49 -15.36 36.01
C THR A 164 20.06 -15.75 35.63
N GLU A 165 19.39 -16.58 36.44
CA GLU A 165 18.00 -16.96 36.22
C GLU A 165 17.00 -15.80 36.34
N ALA A 166 17.42 -14.64 36.87
CA ALA A 166 16.59 -13.44 36.98
C ALA A 166 15.95 -13.04 35.63
N VAL A 167 16.62 -13.32 34.52
CA VAL A 167 16.11 -13.10 33.16
C VAL A 167 14.79 -13.82 32.90
N ARG A 168 14.59 -15.02 33.45
CA ARG A 168 13.36 -15.81 33.21
C ARG A 168 12.13 -15.13 33.78
N TYR A 169 12.29 -14.45 34.91
CA TYR A 169 11.23 -13.74 35.62
C TYR A 169 10.98 -12.33 35.07
N TRP A 170 11.90 -11.79 34.26
CA TRP A 170 11.73 -10.48 33.64
C TRP A 170 10.88 -10.57 32.37
N THR A 171 9.98 -9.59 32.20
CA THR A 171 9.15 -9.42 31.01
C THR A 171 9.28 -8.01 30.47
N HIS A 172 9.50 -7.85 29.16
CA HIS A 172 9.58 -6.54 28.55
C HIS A 172 8.21 -5.83 28.52
N PRO A 173 8.16 -4.48 28.46
CA PRO A 173 6.90 -3.73 28.54
C PRO A 173 6.05 -3.78 27.26
N TYR A 174 6.57 -4.23 26.11
CA TYR A 174 5.84 -4.27 24.83
C TYR A 174 4.89 -5.48 24.70
N VAL A 175 4.18 -5.80 25.77
CA VAL A 175 3.15 -6.84 25.83
C VAL A 175 1.76 -6.19 25.91
N ARG A 176 0.70 -6.99 25.77
CA ARG A 176 -0.70 -6.55 25.91
C ARG A 176 -1.01 -5.30 25.06
N THR A 177 -1.42 -4.19 25.67
CA THR A 177 -1.77 -2.93 25.01
C THR A 177 -0.58 -2.22 24.34
N ALA A 178 0.64 -2.51 24.78
CA ALA A 178 1.87 -1.98 24.17
C ALA A 178 2.43 -2.89 23.06
N SER A 179 1.81 -4.04 22.82
CA SER A 179 2.23 -4.99 21.77
C SER A 179 1.98 -4.45 20.36
N TYR A 180 2.72 -4.98 19.39
CA TYR A 180 2.55 -4.73 17.97
C TYR A 180 1.15 -5.13 17.49
N THR A 181 0.63 -6.27 17.95
CA THR A 181 -0.72 -6.74 17.58
C THR A 181 -1.79 -5.75 18.03
N TYR A 182 -1.62 -5.15 19.21
CA TYR A 182 -2.53 -4.12 19.70
C TYR A 182 -2.34 -2.80 18.96
N ALA A 183 -1.09 -2.33 18.86
CA ALA A 183 -0.81 -1.02 18.28
C ALA A 183 -1.04 -0.95 16.76
N ASN A 184 -0.78 -2.04 16.02
CA ASN A 184 -0.74 -2.05 14.55
C ASN A 184 -1.41 -3.28 13.91
N GLY A 185 -1.80 -4.28 14.69
CA GLY A 185 -2.37 -5.54 14.21
C GLY A 185 -3.90 -5.58 14.26
N THR A 186 -4.42 -6.64 14.85
CA THR A 186 -5.85 -6.93 14.99
C THR A 186 -6.61 -5.87 15.79
N TYR A 187 -6.04 -5.38 16.89
CA TYR A 187 -6.69 -4.41 17.79
C TYR A 187 -6.27 -2.96 17.52
N ALA A 188 -5.60 -2.70 16.39
CA ALA A 188 -5.26 -1.34 16.01
C ALA A 188 -6.52 -0.50 15.81
N ASN A 189 -6.43 0.79 16.14
CA ASN A 189 -7.52 1.74 15.94
C ASN A 189 -7.92 1.85 14.46
N ALA A 190 -9.14 2.34 14.22
CA ALA A 190 -9.73 2.44 12.89
C ALA A 190 -8.87 3.25 11.92
N GLU A 191 -8.29 4.37 12.38
CA GLU A 191 -7.41 5.23 11.59
C GLU A 191 -6.18 4.46 11.05
N LYS A 192 -5.47 3.71 11.91
CA LYS A 192 -4.31 2.91 11.46
C LYS A 192 -4.71 1.80 10.51
N LYS A 193 -5.89 1.21 10.68
CA LYS A 193 -6.40 0.19 9.74
C LYS A 193 -6.80 0.81 8.41
N ALA A 194 -7.42 1.99 8.41
CA ALA A 194 -7.73 2.76 7.21
C ALA A 194 -6.46 3.14 6.44
N ALA A 195 -5.40 3.57 7.14
CA ALA A 195 -4.09 3.88 6.54
C ALA A 195 -3.37 2.66 5.90
N LYS A 196 -3.87 1.43 6.06
CA LYS A 196 -3.37 0.24 5.36
C LYS A 196 -4.04 0.00 4.01
N LEU A 197 -5.13 0.70 3.71
CA LEU A 197 -5.76 0.65 2.39
C LEU A 197 -4.90 1.34 1.34
N PRO A 198 -5.02 0.94 0.05
CA PRO A 198 -4.40 1.65 -1.04
C PRO A 198 -5.07 3.02 -1.20
N ASP A 199 -4.28 3.98 -1.69
CA ASP A 199 -4.80 5.25 -2.15
C ASP A 199 -5.68 5.03 -3.40
N GLN A 200 -6.85 5.67 -3.45
CA GLN A 200 -7.83 5.47 -4.53
C GLN A 200 -7.33 6.05 -5.86
N ASP A 201 -6.73 7.24 -5.84
CA ASP A 201 -6.21 7.89 -7.04
C ASP A 201 -5.05 7.09 -7.63
N ALA A 202 -4.23 6.45 -6.79
CA ALA A 202 -3.23 5.50 -7.26
C ALA A 202 -3.84 4.32 -8.02
N LEU A 203 -4.97 3.77 -7.54
CA LEU A 203 -5.64 2.67 -8.23
C LEU A 203 -6.24 3.12 -9.56
N LEU A 204 -6.92 4.28 -9.56
CA LEU A 204 -7.52 4.85 -10.77
C LEU A 204 -6.46 5.21 -11.82
N ALA A 205 -5.31 5.74 -11.40
CA ALA A 205 -4.18 6.01 -12.28
C ALA A 205 -3.65 4.73 -12.94
N ILE A 206 -3.46 3.65 -12.16
CA ILE A 206 -3.03 2.36 -12.71
C ILE A 206 -4.09 1.77 -13.64
N ALA A 207 -5.38 1.86 -13.26
CA ALA A 207 -6.49 1.41 -14.10
C ALA A 207 -6.57 2.18 -15.42
N SER A 208 -6.36 3.50 -15.40
CA SER A 208 -6.29 4.35 -16.60
C SER A 208 -5.17 3.91 -17.55
N VAL A 209 -3.98 3.58 -17.03
CA VAL A 209 -2.89 3.07 -17.88
C VAL A 209 -3.16 1.64 -18.36
N PHE A 210 -3.76 0.79 -17.51
CA PHE A 210 -4.15 -0.56 -17.90
C PHE A 210 -5.17 -0.54 -19.05
N SER A 211 -6.14 0.38 -19.03
CA SER A 211 -7.16 0.49 -20.07
C SER A 211 -6.62 1.02 -21.39
N ARG A 212 -5.64 1.93 -21.38
CA ARG A 212 -4.92 2.37 -22.60
C ARG A 212 -4.34 1.19 -23.39
N GLY A 213 -3.95 0.12 -22.70
CA GLY A 213 -3.44 -1.10 -23.35
C GLY A 213 -4.46 -1.83 -24.24
N HIS A 214 -5.73 -1.40 -24.29
CA HIS A 214 -6.72 -1.89 -25.27
C HIS A 214 -6.62 -1.17 -26.61
N SER A 215 -6.17 0.08 -26.61
CA SER A 215 -6.11 0.94 -27.80
C SER A 215 -4.68 1.12 -28.32
N GLN A 216 -3.68 0.97 -27.46
CA GLN A 216 -2.27 1.19 -27.81
C GLN A 216 -1.33 0.17 -27.14
N ARG A 217 -0.13 0.02 -27.71
CA ARG A 217 0.93 -0.80 -27.10
C ARG A 217 1.49 -0.08 -25.87
N LEU A 218 1.53 -0.78 -24.74
CA LEU A 218 2.20 -0.32 -23.51
C LEU A 218 3.66 -0.78 -23.50
N GLU A 219 4.51 -0.05 -22.78
CA GLU A 219 5.86 -0.51 -22.47
C GLU A 219 5.83 -1.75 -21.54
N ASP A 220 6.81 -2.65 -21.68
CA ASP A 220 6.92 -3.86 -20.85
C ASP A 220 6.89 -3.56 -19.35
N ALA A 221 7.50 -2.44 -18.92
CA ALA A 221 7.49 -2.00 -17.54
C ALA A 221 6.10 -1.58 -17.04
N ASP A 222 5.28 -0.97 -17.90
CA ASP A 222 3.89 -0.62 -17.58
C ASP A 222 3.00 -1.85 -17.59
N ILE A 223 3.20 -2.76 -18.54
CA ILE A 223 2.52 -4.07 -18.58
C ILE A 223 2.79 -4.81 -17.27
N LEU A 224 4.04 -4.86 -16.82
CA LEU A 224 4.41 -5.49 -15.55
C LEU A 224 3.67 -4.88 -14.37
N VAL A 225 3.70 -3.55 -14.21
CA VAL A 225 3.07 -2.86 -13.07
C VAL A 225 1.55 -3.01 -13.08
N THR A 226 0.92 -2.74 -14.22
CA THR A 226 -0.54 -2.74 -14.34
C THR A 226 -1.11 -4.16 -14.22
N SER A 227 -0.49 -5.14 -14.88
CA SER A 227 -0.95 -6.54 -14.86
C SER A 227 -0.73 -7.21 -13.51
N ILE A 228 0.42 -7.00 -12.84
CA ILE A 228 0.62 -7.50 -11.48
C ILE A 228 -0.39 -6.85 -10.51
N THR A 229 -0.65 -5.55 -10.64
CA THR A 229 -1.66 -4.87 -9.80
C THR A 229 -3.04 -5.47 -10.02
N CYS A 230 -3.43 -5.73 -11.27
CA CYS A 230 -4.69 -6.39 -11.61
C CYS A 230 -4.81 -7.79 -10.98
N ILE A 231 -3.75 -8.61 -11.06
CA ILE A 231 -3.71 -9.95 -10.42
C ILE A 231 -3.85 -9.84 -8.90
N LEU A 232 -3.14 -8.88 -8.27
CA LEU A 232 -3.21 -8.64 -6.82
C LEU A 232 -4.56 -8.06 -6.37
N LEU A 233 -5.37 -7.52 -7.28
CA LEU A 233 -6.77 -7.12 -7.08
C LEU A 233 -7.76 -8.24 -7.45
N SER A 234 -7.29 -9.32 -8.07
CA SER A 234 -8.12 -10.46 -8.47
C SER A 234 -8.12 -11.57 -7.41
N VAL A 235 -6.98 -11.77 -6.73
CA VAL A 235 -6.85 -12.75 -5.65
C VAL A 235 -5.98 -12.21 -4.51
N PRO A 236 -6.22 -12.62 -3.25
CA PRO A 236 -5.44 -12.19 -2.09
C PRO A 236 -4.06 -12.87 -2.07
N MET A 237 -3.18 -12.42 -2.96
CA MET A 237 -1.82 -12.93 -3.18
C MET A 237 -0.77 -11.99 -2.55
N ARG A 238 0.39 -12.52 -2.15
CA ARG A 238 1.59 -11.71 -1.86
C ARG A 238 2.36 -11.45 -3.14
N ILE A 239 2.95 -10.26 -3.30
CA ILE A 239 3.82 -9.98 -4.46
C ILE A 239 4.93 -11.01 -4.66
N SER A 240 5.48 -11.59 -3.59
CA SER A 240 6.50 -12.65 -3.68
C SER A 240 5.97 -13.96 -4.27
N GLU A 241 4.66 -14.21 -4.21
CA GLU A 241 4.02 -15.40 -4.75
C GLU A 241 3.82 -15.32 -6.27
N THR A 242 4.00 -14.15 -6.91
CA THR A 242 3.92 -14.05 -8.39
C THR A 242 5.01 -14.86 -9.08
N LEU A 243 6.16 -15.07 -8.42
CA LEU A 243 7.23 -15.98 -8.89
C LEU A 243 6.76 -17.44 -9.02
N LYS A 244 5.69 -17.81 -8.32
CA LYS A 244 5.12 -19.17 -8.33
C LYS A 244 4.02 -19.34 -9.40
N LEU A 245 3.77 -18.32 -10.21
CA LEU A 245 2.82 -18.40 -11.32
C LEU A 245 3.48 -19.08 -12.52
N ARG A 246 2.88 -20.19 -12.95
CA ARG A 246 3.17 -20.81 -14.25
C ARG A 246 2.49 -20.04 -15.38
N VAL A 247 2.93 -20.27 -16.60
CA VAL A 247 2.28 -19.72 -17.81
C VAL A 247 0.80 -20.14 -17.89
N ASP A 248 0.48 -21.36 -17.51
CA ASP A 248 -0.87 -21.96 -17.50
C ASP A 248 -1.60 -21.80 -16.16
N CYS A 249 -1.25 -20.77 -15.37
CA CYS A 249 -1.83 -20.58 -14.03
C CYS A 249 -3.33 -20.23 -14.02
N LEU A 250 -3.87 -19.71 -15.11
CA LEU A 250 -5.29 -19.38 -15.22
C LEU A 250 -6.08 -20.63 -15.65
N ARG A 251 -7.05 -21.05 -14.84
CA ARG A 251 -7.94 -22.19 -15.12
C ARG A 251 -9.40 -21.75 -15.09
N GLN A 252 -10.23 -22.48 -15.82
CA GLN A 252 -11.68 -22.34 -15.79
C GLN A 252 -12.28 -23.60 -15.16
N GLY A 253 -13.39 -23.46 -14.45
CA GLY A 253 -14.21 -24.54 -13.94
C GLY A 253 -15.64 -24.07 -13.78
N ALA A 254 -16.56 -24.99 -13.54
CA ALA A 254 -17.93 -24.66 -13.17
C ALA A 254 -18.01 -24.37 -11.66
N ASP A 255 -18.81 -23.38 -11.26
CA ASP A 255 -19.21 -23.23 -9.86
C ASP A 255 -20.38 -24.18 -9.52
N LYS A 256 -20.97 -24.01 -8.32
CA LYS A 256 -22.07 -24.87 -7.86
C LYS A 256 -23.35 -24.68 -8.69
N ASP A 257 -23.47 -23.55 -9.38
CA ASP A 257 -24.63 -23.16 -10.18
C ASP A 257 -24.34 -23.32 -11.69
N ASP A 258 -23.30 -24.08 -12.02
CA ASP A 258 -22.82 -24.38 -13.39
C ASP A 258 -22.34 -23.14 -14.20
N ASN A 259 -22.04 -22.03 -13.52
CA ASN A 259 -21.48 -20.85 -14.16
C ASN A 259 -19.95 -20.95 -14.31
N VAL A 260 -19.42 -20.29 -15.35
CA VAL A 260 -17.97 -20.25 -15.60
C VAL A 260 -17.25 -19.45 -14.50
N GLN A 261 -16.44 -20.15 -13.71
CA GLN A 261 -15.63 -19.58 -12.64
C GLN A 261 -14.13 -19.68 -12.97
N HIS A 262 -13.47 -18.54 -13.03
CA HIS A 262 -12.03 -18.46 -13.24
C HIS A 262 -11.26 -18.66 -11.93
N HIS A 263 -10.14 -19.37 -12.02
CA HIS A 263 -9.25 -19.67 -10.90
C HIS A 263 -7.81 -19.34 -11.25
N LEU A 264 -7.08 -18.75 -10.30
CA LEU A 264 -5.63 -18.61 -10.37
C LEU A 264 -4.98 -19.72 -9.54
N ASN A 265 -4.25 -20.63 -10.19
CA ASN A 265 -3.60 -21.76 -9.55
C ASN A 265 -2.09 -21.51 -9.39
N TYR A 266 -1.59 -21.60 -8.16
CA TYR A 266 -0.17 -21.43 -7.85
C TYR A 266 0.21 -22.09 -6.52
N TRP A 267 1.50 -22.34 -6.34
CA TRP A 267 2.03 -22.91 -5.10
C TRP A 267 1.99 -21.89 -3.97
N THR A 268 1.44 -22.30 -2.83
CA THR A 268 1.29 -21.43 -1.65
C THR A 268 2.22 -21.88 -0.51
N PRO A 269 3.26 -21.10 -0.16
CA PRO A 269 4.30 -21.57 0.77
C PRO A 269 3.81 -21.90 2.18
N LYS A 270 2.73 -21.26 2.65
CA LYS A 270 2.21 -21.44 4.01
C LYS A 270 1.54 -22.79 4.23
N ILE A 271 0.82 -23.26 3.23
CA ILE A 271 0.07 -24.52 3.28
C ILE A 271 0.76 -25.62 2.48
N LYS A 272 1.86 -25.28 1.77
CA LYS A 272 2.72 -26.20 1.02
C LYS A 272 1.95 -27.03 -0.03
N GLU A 273 1.03 -26.39 -0.74
CA GLU A 273 0.22 -27.04 -1.77
C GLU A 273 -0.07 -26.08 -2.95
N PHE A 274 -0.37 -26.65 -4.12
CA PHE A 274 -0.96 -25.93 -5.25
C PHE A 274 -2.46 -25.78 -5.02
N ILE A 275 -2.93 -24.54 -4.91
CA ILE A 275 -4.34 -24.28 -4.65
C ILE A 275 -4.93 -23.39 -5.75
N PRO A 276 -6.09 -23.78 -6.34
CA PRO A 276 -6.86 -22.88 -7.17
C PRO A 276 -7.54 -21.82 -6.31
N LYS A 277 -7.30 -20.54 -6.63
CA LYS A 277 -8.00 -19.42 -5.98
C LYS A 277 -9.02 -18.84 -6.93
N ALA A 278 -10.29 -18.88 -6.52
CA ALA A 278 -11.37 -18.26 -7.27
C ALA A 278 -11.12 -16.75 -7.45
N ILE A 279 -11.34 -16.28 -8.68
CA ILE A 279 -11.28 -14.86 -9.07
C ILE A 279 -12.72 -14.32 -9.07
N PRO A 280 -13.03 -13.18 -8.43
CA PRO A 280 -14.35 -12.59 -8.53
C PRO A 280 -14.78 -12.42 -10.00
N THR A 281 -16.02 -12.76 -10.31
CA THR A 281 -16.55 -12.75 -11.69
C THR A 281 -16.35 -11.40 -12.38
N THR A 282 -16.55 -10.30 -11.65
CA THR A 282 -16.32 -8.92 -12.12
C THR A 282 -14.86 -8.61 -12.47
N MET A 283 -13.91 -9.33 -11.88
CA MET A 283 -12.47 -9.17 -12.13
C MET A 283 -11.93 -10.15 -13.18
N ALA A 284 -12.66 -11.22 -13.50
CA ALA A 284 -12.18 -12.28 -14.38
C ALA A 284 -11.73 -11.79 -15.77
N PRO A 285 -12.47 -10.93 -16.50
CA PRO A 285 -12.03 -10.43 -17.80
C PRO A 285 -10.70 -9.67 -17.71
N ASN A 286 -10.55 -8.82 -16.70
CA ASN A 286 -9.32 -8.05 -16.47
C ASN A 286 -8.15 -8.96 -16.10
N ALA A 287 -8.38 -9.98 -15.29
CA ALA A 287 -7.37 -10.96 -14.90
C ALA A 287 -6.86 -11.77 -16.11
N VAL A 288 -7.76 -12.18 -17.02
CA VAL A 288 -7.40 -12.86 -18.27
C VAL A 288 -6.46 -11.98 -19.09
N ILE A 289 -6.85 -10.72 -19.32
CA ILE A 289 -6.03 -9.76 -20.09
C ILE A 289 -4.68 -9.51 -19.42
N ALA A 290 -4.64 -9.36 -18.09
CA ALA A 290 -3.40 -9.17 -17.34
C ALA A 290 -2.45 -10.35 -17.50
N ILE A 291 -2.96 -11.60 -17.43
CA ILE A 291 -2.16 -12.80 -17.63
C ILE A 291 -1.65 -12.89 -19.07
N GLU A 292 -2.49 -12.63 -20.08
CA GLU A 292 -2.08 -12.65 -21.49
C GLU A 292 -1.02 -11.59 -21.81
N ARG A 293 -1.15 -10.38 -21.27
CA ARG A 293 -0.13 -9.34 -21.43
C ARG A 293 1.19 -9.75 -20.79
N LEU A 294 1.15 -10.33 -19.59
CA LEU A 294 2.34 -10.87 -18.94
C LEU A 294 2.97 -11.99 -19.76
N LYS A 295 2.19 -12.96 -20.24
CA LYS A 295 2.67 -14.02 -21.13
C LYS A 295 3.40 -13.44 -22.33
N SER A 296 2.80 -12.44 -23.00
CA SER A 296 3.39 -11.80 -24.17
C SER A 296 4.77 -11.19 -23.87
N ILE A 297 4.91 -10.43 -22.77
CA ILE A 297 6.20 -9.79 -22.47
C ILE A 297 7.26 -10.78 -21.93
N SER A 298 6.87 -11.90 -21.32
CA SER A 298 7.84 -12.90 -20.85
C SER A 298 8.16 -14.00 -21.88
N GLU A 299 7.59 -13.97 -23.08
CA GLU A 299 7.78 -15.01 -24.11
C GLU A 299 9.26 -15.18 -24.51
N GLU A 300 9.94 -14.10 -24.89
CA GLU A 300 11.36 -14.17 -25.29
C GLU A 300 12.26 -14.63 -24.14
N GLY A 301 11.96 -14.24 -22.90
CA GLY A 301 12.65 -14.72 -21.71
C GLY A 301 12.49 -16.23 -21.53
N ARG A 302 11.26 -16.74 -21.64
CA ARG A 302 10.97 -18.18 -21.55
C ARG A 302 11.61 -18.97 -22.68
N ARG A 303 11.62 -18.45 -23.90
CA ARG A 303 12.24 -19.11 -25.05
C ARG A 303 13.74 -19.27 -24.85
N LEU A 304 14.43 -18.21 -24.38
CA LEU A 304 15.84 -18.27 -24.01
C LEU A 304 16.08 -19.25 -22.86
N ALA A 305 15.23 -19.24 -21.83
CA ALA A 305 15.33 -20.16 -20.69
C ALA A 305 15.20 -21.62 -21.14
N SER A 306 14.17 -21.93 -21.93
CA SER A 306 13.94 -23.26 -22.50
C SER A 306 15.12 -23.72 -23.35
N TYR A 307 15.68 -22.82 -24.17
CA TYR A 307 16.89 -23.10 -24.94
C TYR A 307 18.07 -23.46 -24.03
N MET A 308 18.38 -22.61 -23.03
CA MET A 308 19.49 -22.82 -22.10
C MET A 308 19.31 -24.06 -21.20
N GLU A 309 18.07 -24.41 -20.85
CA GLU A 309 17.73 -25.62 -20.09
C GLU A 309 18.13 -26.91 -20.82
N GLY A 310 18.22 -26.87 -22.15
CA GLY A 310 18.70 -27.97 -22.99
C GLY A 310 20.24 -28.12 -23.04
N ASN A 311 20.99 -27.29 -22.31
CA ASN A 311 22.46 -27.20 -22.36
C ASN A 311 23.03 -27.10 -23.80
N PRO A 312 22.64 -26.07 -24.56
CA PRO A 312 23.00 -25.94 -25.96
C PRO A 312 24.45 -25.49 -26.11
N ASN A 313 25.16 -26.10 -27.07
CA ASN A 313 26.53 -25.71 -27.42
C ASN A 313 26.60 -24.57 -28.45
N LYS A 314 25.47 -24.27 -29.11
CA LYS A 314 25.35 -23.24 -30.15
C LYS A 314 24.78 -21.94 -29.58
N PHE A 315 25.04 -20.84 -30.28
CA PHE A 315 24.52 -19.52 -29.91
C PHE A 315 23.00 -19.42 -30.06
N TYR A 316 22.34 -18.76 -29.10
CA TYR A 316 20.91 -18.46 -29.20
C TYR A 316 20.64 -17.35 -30.24
N ARG A 317 20.07 -17.75 -31.39
CA ARG A 317 19.72 -16.82 -32.48
C ARG A 317 18.40 -16.09 -32.18
N HIS A 318 18.50 -14.91 -31.59
CA HIS A 318 17.39 -13.98 -31.42
C HIS A 318 17.14 -13.15 -32.71
N LYS A 319 16.04 -12.39 -32.76
CA LYS A 319 15.60 -11.63 -33.97
C LYS A 319 16.67 -10.73 -34.61
N ASN A 320 17.58 -10.17 -33.82
CA ASN A 320 18.62 -9.23 -34.29
C ASN A 320 20.00 -9.90 -34.37
N CYS A 321 20.08 -11.23 -34.25
CA CYS A 321 21.32 -11.98 -34.38
C CYS A 321 21.79 -11.93 -35.84
N PRO A 322 23.09 -11.73 -36.11
CA PRO A 322 23.61 -11.70 -37.48
C PRO A 322 23.42 -13.05 -38.17
N ASP A 323 23.00 -13.01 -39.44
CA ASP A 323 22.82 -14.19 -40.26
C ASP A 323 24.16 -14.61 -40.92
N VAL A 324 25.00 -15.26 -40.12
CA VAL A 324 26.31 -15.79 -40.49
C VAL A 324 26.48 -17.20 -39.93
N ALA A 325 27.44 -17.98 -40.43
CA ALA A 325 27.75 -19.29 -39.87
C ALA A 325 28.24 -19.19 -38.41
N ASP A 326 28.00 -20.22 -37.59
CA ASP A 326 28.30 -20.21 -36.15
C ASP A 326 29.81 -20.03 -35.84
N ASP A 327 30.65 -20.53 -36.74
CA ASP A 327 32.12 -20.56 -36.71
C ASP A 327 32.78 -19.39 -37.46
N GLN A 328 31.99 -18.57 -38.16
CA GLN A 328 32.51 -17.41 -38.89
C GLN A 328 32.94 -16.30 -37.93
N GLU A 329 34.12 -15.70 -38.18
CA GLU A 329 34.56 -14.54 -37.42
C GLU A 329 33.63 -13.33 -37.68
N LEU A 330 33.17 -12.74 -36.58
CA LEU A 330 32.24 -11.62 -36.57
C LEU A 330 32.96 -10.28 -36.66
N THR A 331 32.38 -9.36 -37.44
CA THR A 331 32.74 -7.94 -37.36
C THR A 331 32.31 -7.34 -36.02
N ARG A 332 32.94 -6.23 -35.60
CA ARG A 332 32.57 -5.51 -34.37
C ARG A 332 31.06 -5.17 -34.26
N HIS A 333 30.42 -4.88 -35.39
CA HIS A 333 28.99 -4.56 -35.43
C HIS A 333 28.13 -5.82 -35.29
N GLN A 334 28.55 -6.94 -35.89
CA GLN A 334 27.90 -8.23 -35.72
C GLN A 334 28.04 -8.76 -34.28
N VAL A 335 29.18 -8.55 -33.60
CA VAL A 335 29.33 -8.85 -32.17
C VAL A 335 28.31 -8.05 -31.34
N SER A 336 28.19 -6.75 -31.61
CA SER A 336 27.22 -5.89 -30.92
C SER A 336 25.78 -6.33 -31.16
N ALA A 337 25.45 -6.69 -32.41
CA ALA A 337 24.13 -7.17 -32.79
C ALA A 337 23.80 -8.51 -32.11
N ALA A 338 24.74 -9.47 -32.11
CA ALA A 338 24.60 -10.78 -31.48
C ALA A 338 24.40 -10.68 -29.96
N LEU A 339 25.13 -9.81 -29.27
CA LEU A 339 24.96 -9.62 -27.81
C LEU A 339 23.74 -8.74 -27.46
N GLY A 340 23.17 -8.04 -28.46
CA GLY A 340 22.07 -7.10 -28.32
C GLY A 340 22.41 -5.85 -27.49
N PHE A 341 23.68 -5.44 -27.49
CA PHE A 341 24.09 -4.18 -26.88
C PHE A 341 23.94 -3.02 -27.87
N PRO A 342 23.47 -1.84 -27.43
CA PRO A 342 23.14 -0.75 -28.34
C PRO A 342 24.38 0.09 -28.70
N ASN A 343 25.44 -0.01 -27.91
CA ASN A 343 26.70 0.71 -28.11
C ASN A 343 27.88 -0.24 -27.98
N LEU A 344 28.96 0.08 -28.71
CA LEU A 344 30.19 -0.73 -28.73
C LEU A 344 30.90 -0.74 -27.38
N ASN A 345 30.81 0.35 -26.59
CA ASN A 345 31.46 0.43 -25.28
C ASN A 345 30.92 -0.64 -24.30
N SER A 346 29.62 -0.90 -24.32
CA SER A 346 29.00 -1.97 -23.52
C SER A 346 29.48 -3.35 -23.96
N CYS A 347 29.74 -3.53 -25.26
CA CYS A 347 30.35 -4.77 -25.78
C CYS A 347 31.78 -4.92 -25.28
N TYR A 348 32.58 -3.86 -25.39
CA TYR A 348 33.96 -3.84 -24.89
C TYR A 348 34.01 -4.15 -23.39
N ASP A 349 33.14 -3.54 -22.57
CA ASP A 349 33.05 -3.81 -21.14
C ASP A 349 32.59 -5.25 -20.85
N PHE A 350 31.68 -5.80 -21.65
CA PHE A 350 31.29 -7.21 -21.54
C PHE A 350 32.49 -8.12 -21.83
N ILE A 351 33.14 -7.96 -22.98
CA ILE A 351 34.28 -8.79 -23.37
C ILE A 351 35.45 -8.65 -22.40
N HIS A 352 35.78 -7.43 -21.97
CA HIS A 352 36.85 -7.17 -21.01
C HIS A 352 36.61 -7.90 -19.68
N ARG A 353 35.37 -7.91 -19.16
CA ARG A 353 35.04 -8.62 -17.91
C ARG A 353 35.25 -10.13 -17.97
N HIS A 354 35.23 -10.73 -19.17
CA HIS A 354 35.41 -12.18 -19.33
C HIS A 354 36.80 -12.58 -19.86
N THR A 355 37.43 -11.73 -20.66
CA THR A 355 38.70 -12.05 -21.36
C THR A 355 39.88 -11.23 -20.85
N GLY A 356 39.65 -10.16 -20.09
CA GLY A 356 40.68 -9.20 -19.67
C GLY A 356 41.17 -8.27 -20.79
N LYS A 357 40.62 -8.38 -22.01
CA LYS A 357 41.04 -7.58 -23.18
C LYS A 357 39.93 -6.67 -23.68
N TYR A 358 40.29 -5.44 -24.02
CA TYR A 358 39.42 -4.47 -24.71
C TYR A 358 39.51 -4.66 -26.24
N SER A 359 39.05 -5.80 -26.76
CA SER A 359 39.04 -6.10 -28.20
C SER A 359 37.74 -6.80 -28.59
N LEU A 360 37.20 -6.49 -29.79
CA LEU A 360 36.03 -7.16 -30.38
C LEU A 360 36.38 -7.99 -31.63
N LYS A 361 37.67 -8.27 -31.86
CA LYS A 361 38.15 -9.11 -32.97
C LYS A 361 38.36 -10.55 -32.52
N GLY A 362 38.25 -11.51 -33.43
CA GLY A 362 38.48 -12.94 -33.17
C GLY A 362 37.32 -13.65 -32.48
N PHE A 363 36.10 -13.11 -32.55
CA PHE A 363 34.92 -13.73 -31.95
C PHE A 363 34.01 -14.32 -33.03
N THR A 364 33.61 -15.57 -32.84
CA THR A 364 32.53 -16.26 -33.55
C THR A 364 31.27 -16.31 -32.68
N LEU A 365 30.12 -16.70 -33.23
CA LEU A 365 28.90 -16.89 -32.44
C LEU A 365 29.12 -17.94 -31.34
N ASP A 366 29.79 -19.06 -31.66
CA ASP A 366 30.09 -20.11 -30.67
C ASP A 366 30.99 -19.60 -29.53
N SER A 367 32.01 -18.82 -29.85
CA SER A 367 32.91 -18.24 -28.83
C SER A 367 32.17 -17.24 -27.92
N LEU A 368 31.28 -16.41 -28.47
CA LEU A 368 30.46 -15.49 -27.71
C LEU A 368 29.48 -16.24 -26.80
N TRP A 369 28.95 -17.36 -27.27
CA TRP A 369 28.02 -18.18 -26.49
C TRP A 369 28.67 -18.67 -25.19
N GLN A 370 29.93 -19.09 -25.23
CA GLN A 370 30.66 -19.52 -24.02
C GLN A 370 30.78 -18.39 -22.99
N LEU A 371 31.00 -17.14 -23.45
CA LEU A 371 31.03 -15.98 -22.57
C LEU A 371 29.65 -15.67 -21.98
N VAL A 372 28.60 -15.75 -22.80
CA VAL A 372 27.21 -15.58 -22.36
C VAL A 372 26.84 -16.63 -21.32
N LEU A 373 27.17 -17.90 -21.54
CA LEU A 373 26.93 -18.99 -20.58
C LEU A 373 27.69 -18.77 -19.27
N ALA A 374 28.94 -18.27 -19.33
CA ALA A 374 29.72 -17.95 -18.15
C ALA A 374 29.10 -16.80 -17.33
N GLU A 375 28.63 -15.73 -17.99
CA GLU A 375 27.91 -14.64 -17.33
C GLU A 375 26.57 -15.12 -16.76
N HIS A 376 25.83 -15.93 -17.53
CA HIS A 376 24.54 -16.47 -17.13
C HIS A 376 24.65 -17.32 -15.85
N ARG A 377 25.66 -18.18 -15.73
CA ARG A 377 25.93 -18.98 -14.51
C ARG A 377 26.22 -18.10 -13.29
N LYS A 378 26.90 -16.96 -13.47
CA LYS A 378 27.15 -15.98 -12.39
C LYS A 378 25.88 -15.26 -11.96
N LEU A 379 25.05 -14.83 -12.92
CA LEU A 379 23.81 -14.11 -12.66
C LEU A 379 22.68 -15.01 -12.13
N ASN A 380 22.69 -16.29 -12.49
CA ASN A 380 21.64 -17.26 -12.20
C ASN A 380 22.25 -18.51 -11.53
N PRO A 381 22.72 -18.41 -10.27
CA PRO A 381 23.40 -19.51 -9.56
C PRO A 381 22.49 -20.71 -9.28
N HIS A 382 21.17 -20.54 -9.37
CA HIS A 382 20.17 -21.59 -9.12
C HIS A 382 19.49 -22.09 -10.40
N PHE A 383 20.00 -21.70 -11.58
CA PHE A 383 19.46 -22.14 -12.86
C PHE A 383 19.37 -23.68 -12.92
N PRO A 384 18.27 -24.27 -13.42
CA PRO A 384 17.18 -23.68 -14.20
C PRO A 384 16.06 -23.00 -13.39
N TYR A 385 16.25 -22.79 -12.08
CA TYR A 385 15.26 -22.20 -11.20
C TYR A 385 15.59 -20.74 -10.85
N GLN A 386 14.56 -19.95 -10.56
CA GLN A 386 14.72 -18.57 -10.08
C GLN A 386 15.12 -18.48 -8.59
N GLU A 387 14.92 -19.55 -7.85
CA GLU A 387 15.11 -19.65 -6.41
C GLU A 387 15.83 -20.97 -6.08
N PRO A 388 16.55 -21.05 -4.95
CA PRO A 388 17.20 -22.29 -4.54
C PRO A 388 16.17 -23.39 -4.28
N ILE A 389 16.55 -24.63 -4.60
CA ILE A 389 15.75 -25.82 -4.32
C ILE A 389 15.61 -25.96 -2.81
N ASN A 390 14.38 -26.14 -2.33
CA ASN A 390 14.11 -26.47 -0.93
C ASN A 390 13.59 -27.91 -0.87
N GLU A 391 13.94 -28.65 0.19
CA GLU A 391 13.50 -30.05 0.42
C GLU A 391 11.98 -30.23 0.32
N ASN A 392 11.21 -29.20 0.70
CA ASN A 392 9.75 -29.25 0.75
C ASN A 392 9.06 -28.90 -0.59
N HIS A 393 9.76 -28.27 -1.53
CA HIS A 393 9.16 -27.84 -2.80
C HIS A 393 10.23 -27.51 -3.84
N LYS A 394 10.14 -28.20 -4.98
CA LYS A 394 10.92 -27.91 -6.17
C LYS A 394 10.37 -26.65 -6.86
N PRO A 395 11.16 -25.57 -7.00
CA PRO A 395 10.70 -24.36 -7.68
C PRO A 395 10.35 -24.61 -9.16
N LEU A 396 9.61 -23.68 -9.76
CA LEU A 396 9.35 -23.67 -11.20
C LEU A 396 10.63 -23.41 -11.96
N LYS A 397 10.80 -24.11 -13.09
CA LYS A 397 11.84 -23.75 -14.05
C LYS A 397 11.58 -22.36 -14.62
N MET A 398 12.64 -21.68 -15.06
CA MET A 398 12.52 -20.37 -15.68
C MET A 398 11.66 -20.41 -16.95
N SER A 399 11.80 -21.46 -17.77
CA SER A 399 10.97 -21.67 -18.97
C SER A 399 9.47 -21.81 -18.69
N GLU A 400 9.09 -22.34 -17.52
CA GLU A 400 7.69 -22.56 -17.11
C GLU A 400 7.07 -21.35 -16.38
N SER A 401 7.89 -20.42 -15.93
CA SER A 401 7.47 -19.30 -15.10
C SER A 401 6.86 -18.17 -15.93
N LEU A 402 5.72 -17.66 -15.49
CA LEU A 402 5.12 -16.43 -16.06
C LEU A 402 6.02 -15.21 -15.83
N MET A 403 6.87 -15.25 -14.79
CA MET A 403 7.79 -14.18 -14.41
C MET A 403 9.22 -14.47 -14.88
N CYS A 404 9.40 -14.86 -16.15
CA CYS A 404 10.72 -15.07 -16.76
C CYS A 404 11.02 -13.93 -17.74
N PHE A 405 12.05 -13.12 -17.47
CA PHE A 405 12.32 -11.91 -18.24
C PHE A 405 13.79 -11.83 -18.64
N LEU A 406 14.03 -11.11 -19.75
CA LEU A 406 15.38 -10.82 -20.24
C LEU A 406 16.07 -9.78 -19.35
N ARG A 407 17.39 -9.80 -19.34
CA ARG A 407 18.19 -8.80 -18.62
C ARG A 407 17.91 -7.41 -19.19
N PHE A 408 17.71 -6.45 -18.28
CA PHE A 408 17.37 -5.05 -18.59
C PHE A 408 16.02 -4.81 -19.28
N GLN A 409 15.13 -5.80 -19.37
CA GLN A 409 13.80 -5.63 -19.97
C GLN A 409 12.98 -4.49 -19.35
N PHE A 410 13.16 -4.25 -18.05
CA PHE A 410 12.52 -3.14 -17.33
C PHE A 410 13.49 -1.99 -17.00
N GLY A 411 14.59 -1.85 -17.74
CA GLY A 411 15.54 -0.74 -17.58
C GLY A 411 15.07 0.49 -18.34
N LEU A 412 15.27 1.70 -17.78
CA LEU A 412 15.03 2.96 -18.51
C LEU A 412 16.26 3.45 -19.29
N ARG A 413 17.46 3.03 -18.88
CA ARG A 413 18.74 3.52 -19.42
C ARG A 413 19.53 2.45 -20.17
N SER A 414 19.07 1.20 -20.11
CA SER A 414 19.77 0.05 -20.66
C SER A 414 18.83 -0.65 -21.61
N SER A 415 19.32 -1.02 -22.80
CA SER A 415 18.53 -1.82 -23.72
C SER A 415 18.41 -3.26 -23.22
N VAL A 416 17.33 -3.92 -23.64
CA VAL A 416 17.08 -5.33 -23.34
C VAL A 416 18.20 -6.17 -23.96
N CYS A 417 18.79 -7.06 -23.17
CA CYS A 417 19.80 -8.00 -23.66
C CYS A 417 19.10 -9.33 -24.02
N PRO A 418 19.07 -9.73 -25.30
CA PRO A 418 18.30 -10.87 -25.78
C PRO A 418 18.93 -12.23 -25.47
N VAL A 419 20.14 -12.25 -24.90
CA VAL A 419 20.92 -13.47 -24.64
C VAL A 419 21.19 -13.73 -23.15
N LEU A 420 20.70 -12.86 -22.26
CA LEU A 420 20.88 -13.02 -20.81
C LEU A 420 19.54 -12.97 -20.07
N LEU A 421 19.39 -13.91 -19.13
CA LEU A 421 18.30 -13.95 -18.15
C LEU A 421 18.77 -13.39 -16.81
N VAL A 422 17.82 -12.88 -16.02
CA VAL A 422 18.03 -12.50 -14.61
C VAL A 422 16.81 -12.98 -13.80
N PRO A 423 17.00 -13.49 -12.56
CA PRO A 423 15.88 -13.89 -11.73
C PRO A 423 14.96 -12.70 -11.44
N PHE A 424 13.65 -12.91 -11.55
CA PHE A 424 12.68 -11.85 -11.34
C PHE A 424 12.74 -11.33 -9.90
N ASN A 425 12.80 -10.01 -9.78
CA ASN A 425 12.86 -9.33 -8.50
C ASN A 425 11.62 -8.45 -8.30
N GLN A 426 10.88 -8.69 -7.23
CA GLN A 426 9.71 -7.90 -6.82
C GLN A 426 9.99 -6.38 -6.66
N HIS A 427 11.26 -5.98 -6.58
CA HIS A 427 11.67 -4.58 -6.59
C HIS A 427 11.35 -3.89 -7.92
N TYR A 428 11.28 -4.60 -9.05
CA TYR A 428 10.86 -4.03 -10.33
C TYR A 428 9.45 -3.43 -10.24
N TYR A 429 8.55 -4.10 -9.53
CA TYR A 429 7.21 -3.59 -9.21
C TYR A 429 7.28 -2.51 -8.12
N THR A 430 7.89 -2.83 -6.97
CA THR A 430 7.79 -1.99 -5.77
C THR A 430 8.46 -0.62 -5.95
N MET A 431 9.61 -0.54 -6.61
CA MET A 431 10.35 0.72 -6.78
C MET A 431 9.61 1.74 -7.65
N ARG A 432 8.77 1.27 -8.58
CA ARG A 432 7.98 2.12 -9.48
C ARG A 432 6.79 2.78 -8.78
N LEU A 433 6.40 2.29 -7.60
CA LEU A 433 5.20 2.72 -6.88
C LEU A 433 5.51 3.41 -5.53
N LYS A 434 6.78 3.77 -5.26
CA LYS A 434 7.18 4.30 -3.95
C LYS A 434 6.73 5.74 -3.67
N GLY A 435 6.37 6.51 -4.70
CA GLY A 435 6.22 7.97 -4.66
C GLY A 435 7.56 8.64 -4.31
N SER A 436 8.06 9.57 -5.12
CA SER A 436 9.31 10.26 -4.80
C SER A 436 9.36 11.68 -5.33
N ALA A 437 9.84 12.60 -4.49
CA ALA A 437 10.06 13.99 -4.83
C ALA A 437 11.39 14.24 -5.59
N LEU A 438 12.34 13.29 -5.54
CA LEU A 438 13.66 13.44 -6.18
C LEU A 438 13.58 13.27 -7.70
N HIS A 439 14.14 14.22 -8.46
CA HIS A 439 14.04 14.28 -9.93
C HIS A 439 14.43 12.97 -10.65
N HIS A 440 15.55 12.34 -10.25
CA HIS A 440 16.00 11.08 -10.86
C HIS A 440 15.08 9.88 -10.54
N GLN A 441 14.27 9.96 -9.49
CA GLN A 441 13.30 8.93 -9.10
C GLN A 441 11.92 9.19 -9.71
N LYS A 442 11.59 10.44 -10.08
CA LYS A 442 10.36 10.79 -10.80
C LYS A 442 10.27 10.07 -12.15
N ILE A 443 11.39 9.99 -12.88
CA ILE A 443 11.45 9.30 -14.18
C ILE A 443 11.18 7.78 -14.05
N MET A 444 11.57 7.18 -12.91
CA MET A 444 11.30 5.77 -12.61
C MET A 444 9.91 5.53 -11.99
N CYS A 445 9.25 6.58 -11.50
CA CYS A 445 7.97 6.50 -10.84
C CYS A 445 6.87 6.31 -11.89
N PHE A 446 6.06 5.27 -11.73
CA PHE A 446 4.96 4.96 -12.65
C PHE A 446 4.00 6.14 -12.79
N PHE A 447 3.58 6.74 -11.68
CA PHE A 447 2.58 7.82 -11.67
C PHE A 447 3.09 9.07 -12.39
N SER A 448 4.26 9.57 -11.99
CA SER A 448 4.84 10.79 -12.58
C SER A 448 5.16 10.62 -14.05
N ARG A 449 5.56 9.43 -14.48
CA ARG A 449 5.82 9.12 -15.90
C ARG A 449 4.57 9.22 -16.77
N HIS A 450 3.39 8.93 -16.22
CA HIS A 450 2.11 8.99 -16.92
C HIS A 450 1.33 10.30 -16.67
N GLY A 451 1.97 11.31 -16.08
CA GLY A 451 1.38 12.62 -15.83
C GLY A 451 0.50 12.72 -14.58
N PHE A 452 0.51 11.71 -13.72
CA PHE A 452 -0.21 11.74 -12.45
C PHE A 452 0.65 12.29 -11.31
N GLU A 453 0.00 12.71 -10.22
CA GLU A 453 0.69 13.08 -8.99
C GLU A 453 1.54 11.91 -8.46
N SER A 454 2.64 12.24 -7.77
CA SER A 454 3.55 11.22 -7.23
C SER A 454 2.94 10.53 -6.00
N ILE A 455 2.06 9.57 -6.24
CA ILE A 455 1.37 8.80 -5.21
C ILE A 455 2.18 7.54 -4.83
N LYS A 456 1.97 7.04 -3.62
CA LYS A 456 2.60 5.81 -3.13
C LYS A 456 1.60 4.67 -3.03
N LEU A 457 1.93 3.54 -3.64
CA LEU A 457 1.16 2.30 -3.53
C LEU A 457 2.03 1.16 -2.99
N LYS A 458 1.52 0.43 -1.99
CA LYS A 458 2.17 -0.75 -1.44
C LYS A 458 1.44 -1.99 -1.95
N SER A 459 2.14 -2.99 -2.47
CA SER A 459 1.49 -4.26 -2.89
C SER A 459 0.63 -4.90 -1.80
N HIS A 460 1.04 -4.79 -0.53
CA HIS A 460 0.28 -5.35 0.60
C HIS A 460 -1.06 -4.66 0.84
N SER A 461 -1.22 -3.38 0.47
CA SER A 461 -2.46 -2.66 0.71
C SER A 461 -3.59 -3.16 -0.20
N LEU A 462 -3.28 -3.64 -1.41
CA LEU A 462 -4.26 -4.28 -2.30
C LEU A 462 -4.93 -5.50 -1.64
N ARG A 463 -4.16 -6.28 -0.89
CA ARG A 463 -4.70 -7.42 -0.13
C ARG A 463 -5.52 -6.99 1.10
N HIS A 464 -5.25 -5.81 1.68
CA HIS A 464 -6.13 -5.22 2.68
C HIS A 464 -7.47 -4.83 2.05
N LEU A 465 -7.42 -4.15 0.89
CA LEU A 465 -8.61 -3.77 0.15
C LEU A 465 -9.48 -4.98 -0.20
N LEU A 466 -8.90 -6.04 -0.79
CA LEU A 466 -9.67 -7.23 -1.17
C LEU A 466 -10.37 -7.90 0.00
N ASN A 467 -9.67 -8.08 1.13
CA ASN A 467 -10.29 -8.71 2.30
C ASN A 467 -11.37 -7.81 2.92
N ARG A 468 -11.19 -6.49 2.87
CA ARG A 468 -12.20 -5.53 3.32
C ARG A 468 -13.44 -5.57 2.43
N LEU A 469 -13.28 -5.57 1.11
CA LEU A 469 -14.38 -5.70 0.16
C LEU A 469 -15.13 -7.03 0.34
N ALA A 470 -14.41 -8.15 0.42
CA ALA A 470 -15.04 -9.45 0.68
C ALA A 470 -15.85 -9.46 1.99
N ARG A 471 -15.33 -8.82 3.05
CA ARG A 471 -16.02 -8.72 4.33
C ARG A 471 -17.24 -7.79 4.28
N GLN A 472 -17.20 -6.75 3.46
CA GLN A 472 -18.34 -5.86 3.19
C GLN A 472 -19.42 -6.60 2.39
N SER A 473 -19.03 -7.48 1.47
CA SER A 473 -19.92 -8.40 0.75
C SER A 473 -20.34 -9.64 1.56
N GLU A 474 -20.36 -9.53 2.89
CA GLU A 474 -20.83 -10.57 3.82
C GLU A 474 -20.10 -11.93 3.77
N VAL A 475 -18.93 -12.01 3.13
CA VAL A 475 -18.13 -13.25 3.13
C VAL A 475 -17.62 -13.54 4.55
N SER A 476 -17.76 -14.80 4.98
CA SER A 476 -17.34 -15.23 6.32
C SER A 476 -15.82 -15.11 6.50
N ILE A 477 -15.38 -14.91 7.74
CA ILE A 477 -13.95 -14.79 8.08
C ILE A 477 -13.20 -16.08 7.71
N ASP A 478 -13.83 -17.24 7.86
CA ASP A 478 -13.22 -18.54 7.53
C ASP A 478 -13.04 -18.70 6.02
N THR A 479 -14.04 -18.31 5.22
CA THR A 479 -13.92 -18.29 3.76
C THR A 479 -12.82 -17.31 3.31
N ILE A 480 -12.75 -16.12 3.90
CA ILE A 480 -11.67 -15.15 3.62
C ILE A 480 -10.29 -15.72 4.03
N THR A 481 -10.23 -16.46 5.14
CA THR A 481 -9.00 -17.08 5.66
C THR A 481 -8.51 -18.17 4.70
N ALA A 482 -9.40 -19.04 4.23
CA ALA A 482 -9.14 -20.06 3.23
C ALA A 482 -8.71 -19.44 1.89
N TRP A 483 -9.49 -18.48 1.37
CA TRP A 483 -9.19 -17.76 0.12
C TRP A 483 -7.82 -17.04 0.18
N SER A 484 -7.46 -16.49 1.34
CA SER A 484 -6.15 -15.86 1.60
C SER A 484 -5.01 -16.85 1.91
N SER A 485 -5.27 -18.17 1.95
CA SER A 485 -4.31 -19.21 2.34
C SER A 485 -3.59 -18.89 3.66
N ARG A 486 -4.35 -18.49 4.68
CA ARG A 486 -3.85 -18.16 6.01
C ARG A 486 -3.93 -19.37 6.93
N ALA A 487 -2.97 -19.47 7.85
CA ALA A 487 -2.92 -20.54 8.83
C ALA A 487 -3.91 -20.35 10.00
N SER A 488 -4.47 -19.15 10.18
CA SER A 488 -5.38 -18.84 11.29
C SER A 488 -6.26 -17.63 10.96
N SER A 489 -7.51 -17.68 11.42
CA SER A 489 -8.49 -16.59 11.34
C SER A 489 -8.04 -15.31 12.06
N HIS A 490 -7.23 -15.43 13.12
CA HIS A 490 -6.65 -14.26 13.80
C HIS A 490 -5.77 -13.41 12.86
N GLN A 491 -5.10 -14.04 11.89
CA GLN A 491 -4.35 -13.30 10.87
C GLN A 491 -5.29 -12.54 9.93
N THR A 492 -6.51 -13.01 9.70
CA THR A 492 -7.51 -12.34 8.86
C THR A 492 -8.04 -11.07 9.52
N LEU A 493 -8.26 -11.08 10.84
CA LEU A 493 -8.73 -9.90 11.58
C LEU A 493 -7.80 -8.68 11.48
N THR A 494 -6.49 -8.88 11.25
CA THR A 494 -5.54 -7.78 11.02
C THR A 494 -5.82 -7.00 9.72
N TYR A 495 -6.59 -7.59 8.79
CA TYR A 495 -6.96 -7.01 7.50
C TYR A 495 -8.33 -6.37 7.51
N LEU A 496 -9.14 -6.64 8.53
CA LEU A 496 -10.52 -6.19 8.64
C LEU A 496 -10.62 -5.02 9.61
N ASN A 497 -11.47 -4.07 9.25
CA ASN A 497 -11.88 -2.97 10.10
C ASN A 497 -13.40 -2.91 10.05
N ASP A 498 -14.05 -3.87 10.71
CA ASP A 498 -15.47 -3.75 11.00
C ASP A 498 -15.56 -2.56 11.97
N SER A 499 -16.23 -1.47 11.58
CA SER A 499 -16.45 -0.37 12.54
C SER A 499 -17.29 -0.94 13.70
N PRO A 500 -17.13 -0.45 14.95
CA PRO A 500 -17.98 -0.91 16.06
C PRO A 500 -19.47 -0.79 15.74
N GLU A 501 -19.84 0.23 14.97
CA GLU A 501 -21.18 0.48 14.46
C GLU A 501 -21.61 -0.55 13.39
N GLU A 502 -20.76 -0.87 12.40
CA GLU A 502 -21.02 -1.92 11.41
C GLU A 502 -21.09 -3.31 12.06
N ALA A 503 -20.27 -3.57 13.08
CA ALA A 503 -20.28 -4.82 13.83
C ALA A 503 -21.51 -4.91 14.75
N ALA A 504 -21.91 -3.80 15.37
CA ALA A 504 -23.13 -3.70 16.17
C ALA A 504 -24.36 -3.88 15.27
N ASN A 505 -24.42 -3.22 14.12
CA ASN A 505 -25.48 -3.38 13.11
C ASN A 505 -25.53 -4.81 12.54
N LYS A 506 -24.38 -5.46 12.33
CA LYS A 506 -24.35 -6.88 11.93
C LYS A 506 -24.81 -7.80 13.06
N SER A 507 -24.43 -7.51 14.30
CA SER A 507 -24.80 -8.32 15.46
C SER A 507 -26.27 -8.16 15.82
N SER A 508 -26.83 -6.95 15.72
CA SER A 508 -28.27 -6.69 15.89
C SER A 508 -29.08 -7.39 14.79
N VAL A 509 -28.61 -7.40 13.54
CA VAL A 509 -29.23 -8.18 12.45
C VAL A 509 -29.17 -9.69 12.73
N LEU A 510 -28.03 -10.21 13.19
CA LEU A 510 -27.82 -11.64 13.42
C LEU A 510 -28.56 -12.15 14.68
N LEU A 511 -28.73 -11.29 15.69
CA LEU A 511 -29.55 -11.54 16.89
C LEU A 511 -31.05 -11.27 16.66
N GLY A 512 -31.45 -10.87 15.45
CA GLY A 512 -32.84 -10.53 15.13
C GLY A 512 -33.37 -9.28 15.86
N MET A 513 -32.49 -8.51 16.51
CA MET A 513 -32.78 -7.29 17.25
C MET A 513 -32.91 -6.06 16.34
N GLN A 514 -32.41 -6.15 15.11
CA GLN A 514 -32.79 -5.29 14.01
C GLN A 514 -33.33 -6.19 12.89
N GLN A 515 -34.51 -5.86 12.38
CA GLN A 515 -34.94 -6.40 11.10
C GLN A 515 -33.85 -6.12 10.07
N LYS A 516 -33.43 -7.14 9.30
CA LYS A 516 -32.68 -6.91 8.07
C LYS A 516 -33.39 -5.78 7.33
N GLN A 517 -32.77 -4.61 7.23
CA GLN A 517 -33.05 -3.76 6.09
C GLN A 517 -32.46 -4.48 4.89
N ASN A 518 -33.21 -5.47 4.39
CA ASN A 518 -33.16 -5.77 2.99
C ASN A 518 -33.41 -4.42 2.32
N HIS A 519 -32.47 -3.95 1.50
CA HIS A 519 -32.83 -2.97 0.50
C HIS A 519 -34.10 -3.52 -0.15
N LYS A 520 -35.21 -2.80 0.03
CA LYS A 520 -36.44 -3.15 -0.68
C LYS A 520 -36.05 -3.22 -2.15
N GLN A 521 -36.63 -4.17 -2.89
CA GLN A 521 -36.47 -4.13 -4.34
C GLN A 521 -36.76 -2.70 -4.82
N PRO A 522 -35.99 -2.19 -5.79
CA PRO A 522 -36.21 -0.85 -6.32
C PRO A 522 -37.71 -0.69 -6.54
N ILE A 523 -38.28 0.26 -5.81
CA ILE A 523 -39.69 0.57 -5.91
C ILE A 523 -39.92 1.08 -7.33
N THR A 524 -41.04 0.72 -7.94
CA THR A 524 -41.44 1.33 -9.20
C THR A 524 -41.57 2.83 -9.01
N ASP A 525 -41.35 3.61 -10.07
CA ASP A 525 -41.42 5.09 -10.02
C ASP A 525 -42.73 5.57 -9.35
N GLU A 526 -43.82 4.83 -9.56
CA GLU A 526 -45.16 5.04 -8.98
C GLU A 526 -45.19 5.00 -7.44
N VAL A 527 -44.37 4.15 -6.80
CA VAL A 527 -44.29 4.03 -5.33
C VAL A 527 -43.28 5.03 -4.77
N ALA A 528 -42.26 5.41 -5.55
CA ALA A 528 -41.34 6.50 -5.22
C ALA A 528 -42.06 7.86 -5.21
N GLU A 529 -42.99 8.07 -6.13
CA GLU A 529 -43.83 9.28 -6.23
C GLU A 529 -44.70 9.52 -4.99
N ILE A 530 -45.11 8.46 -4.28
CA ILE A 530 -45.94 8.56 -3.05
C ILE A 530 -45.13 9.10 -1.87
N HIS A 531 -43.82 8.81 -1.80
CA HIS A 531 -42.95 9.17 -0.66
C HIS A 531 -41.97 10.32 -0.95
N SER A 532 -41.81 10.74 -2.20
CA SER A 532 -40.85 11.79 -2.60
C SER A 532 -41.57 13.13 -2.75
N GLN A 533 -41.69 13.91 -1.68
CA GLN A 533 -42.06 15.33 -1.82
C GLN A 533 -40.88 16.18 -2.33
N GLY A 534 -40.34 15.86 -3.51
CA GLY A 534 -39.42 16.75 -4.23
C GLY A 534 -38.16 16.13 -4.88
N PRO A 535 -37.57 16.77 -5.90
CA PRO A 535 -36.24 16.39 -6.40
C PRO A 535 -35.13 16.64 -5.38
N PHE A 536 -34.32 15.63 -5.07
CA PHE A 536 -33.04 15.78 -4.37
C PHE A 536 -31.99 16.43 -5.29
N HIS A 537 -32.12 17.72 -5.55
CA HIS A 537 -31.15 18.50 -6.33
C HIS A 537 -30.25 19.32 -5.41
N ARG A 538 -28.93 19.11 -5.51
CA ARG A 538 -27.93 19.98 -4.88
C ARG A 538 -27.54 21.08 -5.87
N SER A 539 -27.94 22.30 -5.56
CA SER A 539 -27.46 23.51 -6.23
C SER A 539 -26.03 23.84 -5.79
N ARG A 540 -25.40 24.83 -6.44
CA ARG A 540 -24.10 25.36 -6.00
C ARG A 540 -24.11 26.01 -4.61
N TYR A 541 -25.29 26.30 -4.05
CA TYR A 541 -25.45 26.97 -2.76
C TYR A 541 -25.99 26.06 -1.65
N GLY A 542 -26.56 24.91 -1.99
CA GLY A 542 -27.26 24.08 -1.01
C GLY A 542 -28.28 23.14 -1.64
N LEU A 543 -29.08 22.50 -0.79
CA LEU A 543 -30.12 21.55 -1.18
C LEU A 543 -31.41 22.30 -1.55
N CYS A 544 -32.02 21.94 -2.68
CA CYS A 544 -33.35 22.41 -3.04
C CYS A 544 -34.39 21.46 -2.45
N ARG A 545 -35.33 21.99 -1.64
CA ARG A 545 -36.42 21.23 -1.00
C ARG A 545 -37.76 21.29 -1.76
N ARG A 546 -37.73 21.74 -3.01
CA ARG A 546 -38.93 21.98 -3.83
C ARG A 546 -39.74 20.69 -4.04
N SER A 547 -41.06 20.78 -4.14
CA SER A 547 -41.96 19.67 -4.50
C SER A 547 -41.95 19.32 -6.00
N TRP A 548 -42.11 18.04 -6.36
CA TRP A 548 -42.27 17.59 -7.76
C TRP A 548 -43.55 18.15 -8.40
N ARG A 549 -44.56 18.45 -7.59
CA ARG A 549 -45.84 19.01 -8.03
C ARG A 549 -45.70 20.41 -8.64
N ALA A 550 -44.55 21.05 -8.45
CA ALA A 550 -44.31 22.41 -8.88
C ALA A 550 -43.74 22.57 -10.32
N GLY A 551 -43.60 21.50 -11.10
CA GLY A 551 -43.05 21.56 -12.48
C GLY A 551 -41.52 21.76 -12.50
N PRO A 552 -40.85 22.20 -13.59
CA PRO A 552 -39.43 22.60 -13.59
C PRO A 552 -39.19 23.99 -12.97
N CYS A 553 -37.97 24.27 -12.49
CA CYS A 553 -37.66 25.52 -11.78
C CYS A 553 -37.69 26.71 -12.74
N ASN A 554 -38.59 27.67 -12.48
CA ASN A 554 -38.73 28.90 -13.27
C ASN A 554 -37.71 30.00 -12.89
N ARG A 555 -36.96 29.80 -11.80
CA ARG A 555 -35.89 30.71 -11.32
C ARG A 555 -34.50 30.40 -11.88
N PHE A 556 -34.32 29.26 -12.56
CA PHE A 556 -33.08 28.77 -13.19
C PHE A 556 -31.79 29.49 -12.74
N ALA A 557 -31.17 28.99 -11.67
CA ALA A 557 -29.94 29.50 -11.02
C ALA A 557 -30.07 30.70 -10.06
N ASP A 558 -31.26 31.24 -9.78
CA ASP A 558 -31.48 32.29 -8.75
C ASP A 558 -31.82 31.72 -7.35
N CYS A 559 -31.12 30.69 -6.90
CA CYS A 559 -31.47 29.96 -5.66
C CYS A 559 -31.30 30.80 -4.38
N LEU A 560 -30.44 31.82 -4.38
CA LEU A 560 -30.17 32.67 -3.21
C LEU A 560 -31.36 33.59 -2.85
N ASN A 561 -32.38 33.65 -3.71
CA ASN A 561 -33.63 34.37 -3.51
C ASN A 561 -34.83 33.43 -3.28
N CYS A 562 -34.60 32.13 -3.06
CA CYS A 562 -35.65 31.12 -2.95
C CYS A 562 -35.72 30.52 -1.54
N SER A 563 -36.90 30.53 -0.93
CA SER A 563 -37.14 30.00 0.43
C SER A 563 -36.99 28.48 0.53
N GLU A 564 -37.03 27.79 -0.61
CA GLU A 564 -36.85 26.33 -0.70
C GLU A 564 -35.36 25.91 -0.65
N LEU A 565 -34.42 26.86 -0.68
CA LEU A 565 -32.99 26.58 -0.57
C LEU A 565 -32.59 26.35 0.89
N LEU A 566 -32.02 25.17 1.16
CA LEU A 566 -31.44 24.81 2.44
C LEU A 566 -29.91 24.80 2.34
N ILE A 567 -29.26 25.64 3.16
CA ILE A 567 -27.80 25.78 3.20
C ILE A 567 -27.26 25.08 4.44
N CYS A 568 -26.09 24.44 4.35
CA CYS A 568 -25.45 23.79 5.49
C CYS A 568 -24.22 24.59 5.95
N LYS A 569 -24.20 25.00 7.22
CA LYS A 569 -23.05 25.67 7.84
C LYS A 569 -21.83 24.74 7.85
N GLY A 570 -20.68 25.25 7.41
CA GLY A 570 -19.43 24.48 7.34
C GLY A 570 -19.12 23.90 5.95
N ASP A 571 -20.04 24.03 4.99
CA ASP A 571 -19.74 23.76 3.58
C ASP A 571 -18.88 24.89 2.99
N LYS A 572 -17.58 24.61 2.84
CA LYS A 572 -16.60 25.58 2.34
C LYS A 572 -16.89 26.01 0.89
N LEU A 573 -17.40 25.10 0.06
CA LEU A 573 -17.68 25.39 -1.36
C LEU A 573 -18.85 26.37 -1.49
N VAL A 574 -19.87 26.20 -0.65
CA VAL A 574 -21.01 27.13 -0.58
C VAL A 574 -20.57 28.49 -0.06
N ALA A 575 -19.80 28.54 1.03
CA ALA A 575 -19.31 29.80 1.58
C ALA A 575 -18.49 30.62 0.57
N GLU A 576 -17.61 29.95 -0.19
CA GLU A 576 -16.84 30.55 -1.28
C GLU A 576 -17.74 30.98 -2.45
N ALA A 577 -18.76 30.19 -2.80
CA ALA A 577 -19.69 30.54 -3.88
C ALA A 577 -20.54 31.78 -3.54
N VAL A 578 -21.13 31.84 -2.35
CA VAL A 578 -21.94 32.97 -1.88
C VAL A 578 -21.09 34.25 -1.77
N THR A 579 -19.86 34.14 -1.24
CA THR A 579 -18.94 35.28 -1.12
C THR A 579 -18.58 35.85 -2.48
N ARG A 580 -18.24 34.99 -3.44
CA ARG A 580 -17.92 35.42 -4.82
C ARG A 580 -19.11 36.10 -5.48
N ASP A 581 -20.30 35.54 -5.39
CA ASP A 581 -21.47 36.13 -6.06
C ASP A 581 -21.87 37.47 -5.44
N ARG A 582 -21.70 37.64 -4.11
CA ARG A 582 -21.84 38.94 -3.45
C ARG A 582 -20.87 39.98 -4.03
N GLU A 583 -19.59 39.62 -4.19
CA GLU A 583 -18.57 40.52 -4.74
C GLU A 583 -18.80 40.86 -6.22
N HIS A 584 -19.31 39.92 -7.01
CA HIS A 584 -19.73 40.17 -8.38
C HIS A 584 -20.94 41.13 -8.44
N LEU A 585 -21.91 40.95 -7.54
CA LEU A 585 -23.09 41.81 -7.47
C LEU A 585 -22.75 43.23 -7.02
N ILE A 586 -21.84 43.40 -6.05
CA ILE A 586 -21.34 44.73 -5.63
C ILE A 586 -20.66 45.46 -6.79
N ARG A 587 -19.81 44.77 -7.56
CA ARG A 587 -19.17 45.37 -8.75
C ARG A 587 -20.20 45.83 -9.78
N THR A 588 -21.22 45.01 -10.03
CA THR A 588 -22.30 45.32 -10.97
C THR A 588 -23.15 46.48 -10.46
N TYR A 589 -23.43 46.54 -9.16
CA TYR A 589 -24.15 47.64 -8.51
C TYR A 589 -23.41 48.98 -8.64
N ASN A 590 -22.10 48.99 -8.42
CA ASN A 590 -21.29 50.20 -8.57
C ASN A 590 -21.26 50.68 -10.04
N ALA A 591 -21.10 49.76 -10.99
CA ALA A 591 -21.16 50.09 -12.42
C ALA A 591 -22.53 50.64 -12.83
N ALA A 592 -23.63 50.06 -12.31
CA ALA A 592 -24.97 50.58 -12.54
C ALA A 592 -25.17 51.98 -11.93
N LYS A 593 -24.54 52.27 -10.79
CA LYS A 593 -24.59 53.58 -10.14
C LYS A 593 -23.91 54.64 -11.00
N GLU A 594 -22.71 54.34 -11.48
CA GLU A 594 -21.97 55.22 -12.41
C GLU A 594 -22.75 55.45 -13.71
N ALA A 595 -23.42 54.41 -14.25
CA ALA A 595 -24.26 54.54 -15.42
C ALA A 595 -25.45 55.48 -15.19
N VAL A 596 -26.13 55.39 -14.03
CA VAL A 596 -27.19 56.32 -13.65
C VAL A 596 -26.67 57.75 -13.53
N ASP A 597 -25.52 57.94 -12.89
CA ASP A 597 -24.88 59.26 -12.73
C ASP A 597 -24.48 59.86 -14.10
N SER A 598 -24.17 59.02 -15.09
CA SER A 598 -23.89 59.41 -16.48
C SER A 598 -25.15 59.63 -17.35
N GLY A 599 -26.35 59.48 -16.79
CA GLY A 599 -27.63 59.76 -17.46
C GLY A 599 -28.39 58.54 -18.00
N GLU A 600 -27.88 57.31 -17.80
CA GLU A 600 -28.56 56.08 -18.23
C GLU A 600 -29.67 55.69 -17.25
N ARG A 601 -30.88 56.19 -17.51
CA ARG A 601 -32.05 56.00 -16.63
C ARG A 601 -32.43 54.52 -16.47
N ALA A 602 -32.17 53.66 -17.45
CA ALA A 602 -32.53 52.25 -17.37
C ALA A 602 -31.74 51.49 -16.28
N ALA A 603 -30.55 51.97 -15.92
CA ALA A 603 -29.71 51.38 -14.87
C ALA A 603 -30.28 51.58 -13.44
N SER A 604 -31.22 52.52 -13.26
CA SER A 604 -31.86 52.77 -11.94
C SER A 604 -32.63 51.55 -11.41
N ARG A 605 -33.25 50.77 -12.29
CA ARG A 605 -33.96 49.54 -11.93
C ARG A 605 -33.02 48.44 -11.41
N TRP A 606 -31.78 48.40 -11.93
CA TRP A 606 -30.76 47.48 -11.44
C TRP A 606 -30.32 47.80 -10.01
N LEU A 607 -30.20 49.08 -9.67
CA LEU A 607 -29.88 49.52 -8.31
C LEU A 607 -30.96 49.12 -7.30
N GLN A 608 -32.23 49.28 -7.68
CA GLN A 608 -33.37 48.92 -6.82
C GLN A 608 -33.41 47.42 -6.47
N VAL A 609 -32.97 46.56 -7.38
CA VAL A 609 -32.96 45.09 -7.17
C VAL A 609 -31.68 44.61 -6.50
N ALA A 610 -30.51 45.09 -6.97
CA ALA A 610 -29.22 44.60 -6.50
C ALA A 610 -28.86 45.10 -5.09
N GLY A 611 -29.28 46.31 -4.69
CA GLY A 611 -29.00 46.86 -3.36
C GLY A 611 -29.49 45.98 -2.21
N PRO A 612 -30.81 45.66 -2.15
CA PRO A 612 -31.36 44.75 -1.14
C PRO A 612 -30.73 43.35 -1.17
N GLN A 613 -30.44 42.82 -2.36
CA GLN A 613 -29.82 41.51 -2.52
C GLN A 613 -28.39 41.49 -1.96
N ILE A 614 -27.59 42.55 -2.15
CA ILE A 614 -26.26 42.68 -1.55
C ILE A 614 -26.33 42.66 -0.02
N GLY A 615 -27.30 43.37 0.57
CA GLY A 615 -27.52 43.38 2.02
C GLY A 615 -27.77 41.97 2.56
N ARG A 616 -28.67 41.22 1.90
CA ARG A 616 -29.00 39.84 2.27
C ARG A 616 -27.84 38.86 2.09
N LEU A 617 -27.09 38.94 1.00
CA LEU A 617 -25.89 38.13 0.83
C LEU A 617 -24.80 38.45 1.86
N SER A 618 -24.71 39.70 2.31
CA SER A 618 -23.78 40.09 3.36
C SER A 618 -24.16 39.45 4.70
N GLN A 619 -25.45 39.43 5.04
CA GLN A 619 -25.97 38.72 6.22
C GLN A 619 -25.70 37.21 6.13
N LEU A 620 -25.94 36.59 4.98
CA LEU A 620 -25.69 35.16 4.78
C LEU A 620 -24.21 34.81 4.92
N VAL A 621 -23.30 35.62 4.37
CA VAL A 621 -21.85 35.40 4.55
C VAL A 621 -21.44 35.57 6.02
N ASN A 622 -22.04 36.52 6.74
CA ASN A 622 -21.79 36.68 8.17
C ASN A 622 -22.24 35.44 8.94
N MET A 623 -23.44 34.92 8.68
CA MET A 623 -23.92 33.68 9.29
C MET A 623 -23.04 32.47 8.95
N LEU A 624 -22.57 32.36 7.70
CA LEU A 624 -21.67 31.27 7.28
C LEU A 624 -20.28 31.33 7.93
N ASN A 625 -19.85 32.52 8.37
CA ASN A 625 -18.57 32.72 9.05
C ASN A 625 -18.70 32.86 10.57
N ASP A 626 -19.93 32.91 11.09
CA ASP A 626 -20.16 32.99 12.54
C ASP A 626 -19.66 31.71 13.22
N SER A 627 -18.87 31.90 14.28
CA SER A 627 -18.34 30.83 15.12
C SER A 627 -19.32 30.36 16.19
N SER A 628 -20.37 31.13 16.46
CA SER A 628 -21.45 30.78 17.38
C SER A 628 -22.43 29.75 16.81
N ILE A 629 -22.51 29.65 15.46
CA ILE A 629 -23.36 28.69 14.76
C ILE A 629 -22.57 27.40 14.48
N PRO A 630 -22.96 26.23 15.04
CA PRO A 630 -22.26 24.97 14.81
C PRO A 630 -22.20 24.58 13.32
N ASN A 631 -21.10 23.92 12.92
CA ASN A 631 -21.04 23.30 11.60
C ASN A 631 -22.02 22.12 11.54
N GLY A 632 -22.76 22.01 10.43
CA GLY A 632 -23.88 21.09 10.24
C GLY A 632 -25.24 21.73 10.45
N SER A 633 -25.32 22.96 10.99
CA SER A 633 -26.59 23.66 11.16
C SER A 633 -27.24 24.01 9.81
N PRO A 634 -28.54 23.75 9.63
CA PRO A 634 -29.30 24.21 8.47
C PRO A 634 -29.52 25.73 8.56
N ILE A 635 -29.39 26.41 7.42
CA ILE A 635 -29.67 27.83 7.24
C ILE A 635 -30.68 27.94 6.10
N GLU A 636 -31.77 28.67 6.35
CA GLU A 636 -32.84 28.95 5.39
C GLU A 636 -33.22 30.43 5.43
N LEU A 637 -33.97 30.88 4.43
CA LEU A 637 -34.51 32.25 4.41
C LEU A 637 -35.75 32.33 5.30
N ALA A 638 -35.79 33.31 6.20
CA ALA A 638 -36.83 33.43 7.22
C ALA A 638 -38.18 34.00 6.71
N ASP A 639 -38.17 34.81 5.64
CA ASP A 639 -39.38 35.53 5.21
C ASP A 639 -40.27 34.73 4.24
N SER A 640 -41.57 34.66 4.55
CA SER A 640 -42.66 34.07 3.76
C SER A 640 -43.08 34.89 2.54
N THR A 641 -42.56 36.10 2.39
CA THR A 641 -42.70 36.96 1.20
C THR A 641 -41.71 36.59 0.09
N ASN A 642 -40.77 35.68 0.37
CA ASN A 642 -39.83 35.18 -0.62
C ASN A 642 -40.44 34.05 -1.44
N PHE A 643 -40.11 34.05 -2.72
CA PHE A 643 -40.61 33.12 -3.71
C PHE A 643 -40.49 31.65 -3.28
N SER A 644 -41.66 31.01 -3.14
CA SER A 644 -41.87 29.56 -3.15
C SER A 644 -42.66 29.18 -4.40
N HIS A 645 -42.31 28.07 -5.05
CA HIS A 645 -43.04 27.62 -6.22
C HIS A 645 -44.48 27.22 -5.89
N GLU A 646 -44.71 26.67 -4.69
CA GLU A 646 -46.04 26.27 -4.24
C GLU A 646 -46.95 27.48 -3.99
N GLN A 647 -46.41 28.56 -3.39
CA GLN A 647 -47.12 29.82 -3.23
C GLN A 647 -47.53 30.40 -4.59
N THR A 648 -46.61 30.47 -5.57
CA THR A 648 -46.93 30.98 -6.90
C THR A 648 -47.98 30.13 -7.62
N LEU A 649 -47.95 28.79 -7.46
CA LEU A 649 -48.97 27.90 -8.00
C LEU A 649 -50.34 28.12 -7.35
N LEU A 650 -50.36 28.33 -6.03
CA LEU A 650 -51.58 28.64 -5.28
C LEU A 650 -52.16 29.98 -5.71
N GLU A 651 -51.34 31.03 -5.78
CA GLU A 651 -51.74 32.38 -6.25
C GLU A 651 -52.28 32.34 -7.69
N THR A 652 -51.62 31.59 -8.58
CA THR A 652 -52.07 31.46 -9.98
C THR A 652 -53.43 30.74 -10.03
N LYS A 653 -53.58 29.64 -9.30
CA LYS A 653 -54.85 28.88 -9.28
C LYS A 653 -55.96 29.62 -8.57
N SER A 654 -55.67 30.36 -7.50
CA SER A 654 -56.65 31.16 -6.77
C SER A 654 -57.15 32.32 -7.62
N SER A 655 -56.25 32.97 -8.38
CA SER A 655 -56.63 34.00 -9.36
C SER A 655 -57.52 33.46 -10.47
N VAL A 656 -57.25 32.25 -10.98
CA VAL A 656 -58.11 31.57 -11.98
C VAL A 656 -59.46 31.16 -11.39
N ALA A 657 -59.50 30.83 -10.09
CA ALA A 657 -60.72 30.45 -9.38
C ALA A 657 -61.48 31.65 -8.77
N GLU A 658 -61.05 32.89 -9.01
CA GLU A 658 -61.57 34.13 -8.40
C GLU A 658 -61.58 34.11 -6.85
N VAL A 659 -60.68 33.33 -6.25
CA VAL A 659 -60.51 33.26 -4.80
C VAL A 659 -59.41 34.22 -4.36
N ARG A 660 -59.75 35.18 -3.49
CA ARG A 660 -58.76 36.07 -2.86
C ARG A 660 -58.04 35.32 -1.74
N LEU A 661 -56.75 35.08 -1.92
CA LEU A 661 -55.87 34.66 -0.82
C LEU A 661 -55.60 35.89 0.05
N LEU A 662 -55.96 35.82 1.33
CA LEU A 662 -55.71 36.90 2.28
C LEU A 662 -54.30 36.74 2.85
N ASP A 663 -53.51 37.82 2.83
CA ASP A 663 -52.22 37.85 3.52
C ASP A 663 -52.48 37.77 5.02
N ARG A 664 -51.64 37.02 5.74
CA ARG A 664 -51.68 36.91 7.19
C ARG A 664 -51.56 38.28 7.87
N ASN A 665 -50.81 39.20 7.28
CA ASN A 665 -50.72 40.59 7.76
C ASN A 665 -52.03 41.38 7.50
N GLU A 666 -52.68 41.18 6.35
CA GLU A 666 -54.00 41.79 6.09
C GLU A 666 -55.07 41.23 7.04
N LEU A 667 -55.02 39.92 7.33
CA LEU A 667 -55.93 39.26 8.28
C LEU A 667 -55.78 39.80 9.70
N GLY A 668 -54.55 40.05 10.17
CA GLY A 668 -54.31 40.66 11.48
C GLY A 668 -54.80 42.11 11.56
N ILE A 669 -54.64 42.88 10.47
CA ILE A 669 -55.13 44.27 10.40
C ILE A 669 -56.66 44.33 10.34
N GLU A 670 -57.30 43.45 9.56
CA GLU A 670 -58.73 43.51 9.26
C GLU A 670 -59.58 42.80 10.33
N TYR A 671 -59.06 41.74 10.96
CA TYR A 671 -59.81 40.89 11.91
C TYR A 671 -59.16 40.76 13.30
N GLY A 672 -58.00 41.38 13.53
CA GLY A 672 -57.30 41.40 14.81
C GLY A 672 -56.40 40.18 15.06
N ASP A 673 -55.41 40.37 15.92
CA ASP A 673 -54.39 39.35 16.24
C ASP A 673 -54.97 38.11 16.95
N ASP A 674 -56.15 38.22 17.56
CA ASP A 674 -56.86 37.12 18.22
C ASP A 674 -57.32 36.04 17.21
N LEU A 675 -57.68 36.43 15.98
CA LEU A 675 -58.05 35.48 14.93
C LEU A 675 -56.82 34.68 14.47
N LEU A 676 -55.67 35.35 14.37
CA LEU A 676 -54.40 34.72 14.02
C LEU A 676 -53.96 33.72 15.10
N ALA A 677 -54.11 34.08 16.38
CA ALA A 677 -53.84 33.18 17.50
C ALA A 677 -54.75 31.95 17.50
N CYS A 678 -56.03 32.10 17.14
CA CYS A 678 -56.96 30.98 16.95
C CYS A 678 -56.53 30.06 15.80
N PHE A 679 -56.07 30.61 14.67
CA PHE A 679 -55.55 29.80 13.56
C PHE A 679 -54.28 29.03 13.93
N ASP A 680 -53.39 29.62 14.73
CA ASP A 680 -52.18 28.94 15.19
C ASP A 680 -52.48 27.80 16.17
N LEU A 681 -53.52 27.94 17.00
CA LEU A 681 -54.01 26.86 17.87
C LEU A 681 -54.62 25.69 17.07
N LEU A 682 -55.29 25.98 15.95
CA LEU A 682 -55.85 24.97 15.06
C LEU A 682 -54.77 24.28 14.21
N TRP A 683 -53.62 24.91 14.03
CA TRP A 683 -52.50 24.41 13.25
C TRP A 683 -51.45 23.75 14.16
N ASN A 684 -51.85 22.79 15.00
CA ASN A 684 -50.90 22.03 15.81
C ASN A 684 -50.28 20.89 14.97
N PRO A 685 -48.97 20.89 14.68
CA PRO A 685 -48.35 19.92 13.78
C PRO A 685 -48.22 18.50 14.36
N ASP A 686 -48.63 18.26 15.60
CA ASP A 686 -48.60 16.95 16.27
C ASP A 686 -49.89 16.11 16.08
N ASP A 687 -50.89 16.60 15.33
CA ASP A 687 -52.17 15.91 15.08
C ASP A 687 -52.32 15.31 13.65
N VAL A 688 -51.22 15.07 12.91
CA VAL A 688 -51.21 14.34 11.62
C VAL A 688 -50.15 13.24 11.54
#